data_AF-A0A4Z2JCE7-F1
#
_entry.id   AF-A0A4Z2JCE7-F1
#
_cell.length_a   1.000
_cell.length_b   1.000
_cell.length_c   1.000
_cell.angle_alpha   90.00
_cell.angle_beta   90.00
_cell.angle_gamma   90.00
#
_symmetry.space_group_name_H-M   'P 1'
#
loop_
_entity.id
_entity.type
_entity.pdbx_description
1 polymer ?
#
loop_
_entity_poly.entity_id
_entity_poly.type
_entity_poly.pdbx_seq_one_letter_code
_entity_poly.pdbx_strand_id
1 'polypeptide(L)'
;MRFLGNTRSASAAVGLVLGLLCAVEAAKVNKHKPWIETTYHGIVTENDDKVLLDPPLIALDKDAPLRYAGEICGFRIHGQNVPFEAVVLDKSTGEGVIRAKDKLDCELQKEHTFTIQAYDCGEGPDGANMKKSHKATVHIQVNDINEYSPVFKEKSYKATVIEGKKYDSILKVEAVDADCSFQFSQICNYEIVTPDVPFTVDKDGFVKNTEKLSYGKERMYKLTVTAYDCGKNRASEDVLVKISVKPTCKPSWQGFNKRIEYEPGTGSLALFPSMHLETCDEPITSIRATIDLETNHIGKGCDRDTYSEKSLHKLCGASSGTVELLPAPSSSANWTVGLPTDNGHDSDQVFEFNGTQAIKVPEGLVSTSLKEPFTLSVWMRHGPGAREKETILCNSDKTEMNRHHYSLYVHNCRLILLLRQDPSEAENYKPAEFHWKLDQACDKEWHHYVLNVEFPAVSLFVDGTTFEPFLVTEDYPLHSTKIESQLTIGACWQDNSGHDNDTESVSEPTSGGNAKMAQFFRGNLAGLMIRSGKLENKKVIDCLYTCKEGLDVQLPEEVASAVKVEFNPNQSSLTVEGDDIDAFDKVMQHISYLNSRQFPTPGIRHLRISTTVKCFTEESCVSVPDAEGYVMVLQPEEPKISLSGIDHFARSAAEFESQEGVTLFPELRIVSTITREVEADTEYEATEGADDDPTVQETVVSEEIMHNLDTCEVSVVGDELDGEHEGLEVDMSQLQQHGLEMSSSNLGLVVTANKAAPIFLSSKSPK
;
A
#
# COMPACT_ATOMS: atom_id res chain seq x y z
N MET A 1 -59.21 77.97 -96.08
CA MET A 1 -58.60 79.23 -96.54
C MET A 1 -57.81 79.83 -95.39
N ARG A 2 -56.51 80.12 -95.59
CA ARG A 2 -55.82 81.20 -94.86
C ARG A 2 -56.62 82.49 -95.06
N PHE A 3 -56.54 83.46 -94.15
CA PHE A 3 -55.76 84.67 -94.39
C PHE A 3 -55.69 85.56 -93.15
N LEU A 4 -54.46 86.05 -92.93
CA LEU A 4 -54.02 87.02 -91.93
C LEU A 4 -54.49 88.43 -92.25
N GLY A 5 -54.52 89.27 -91.22
CA GLY A 5 -54.39 90.72 -91.33
C GLY A 5 -54.36 91.43 -89.97
N ASN A 6 -53.14 91.72 -89.48
CA ASN A 6 -52.66 92.75 -88.51
C ASN A 6 -53.65 93.87 -88.07
N THR A 7 -53.59 94.54 -86.90
CA THR A 7 -52.55 94.75 -85.86
C THR A 7 -53.15 95.50 -84.63
N ARG A 8 -52.57 95.25 -83.45
CA ARG A 8 -52.30 96.10 -82.25
C ARG A 8 -53.42 96.89 -81.50
N SER A 9 -53.69 96.40 -80.28
CA SER A 9 -53.55 97.00 -78.93
C SER A 9 -53.83 98.50 -78.66
N ALA A 10 -54.74 98.78 -77.70
CA ALA A 10 -54.43 99.35 -76.37
C ALA A 10 -55.71 99.55 -75.51
N SER A 11 -55.55 99.44 -74.18
CA SER A 11 -56.54 99.45 -73.09
C SER A 11 -57.37 100.73 -72.89
N ALA A 12 -58.60 100.60 -72.35
CA ALA A 12 -58.98 100.99 -70.97
C ALA A 12 -60.50 101.22 -70.77
N ALA A 13 -61.05 100.53 -69.75
CA ALA A 13 -62.10 100.86 -68.77
C ALA A 13 -63.42 101.60 -69.14
N VAL A 14 -64.56 101.07 -68.65
CA VAL A 14 -65.43 101.61 -67.56
C VAL A 14 -66.85 100.98 -67.62
N GLY A 15 -67.30 100.38 -66.49
CA GLY A 15 -68.69 100.24 -65.95
C GLY A 15 -69.83 99.63 -66.79
N LEU A 16 -70.93 99.06 -66.26
CA LEU A 16 -71.41 98.69 -64.92
C LEU A 16 -72.81 98.01 -65.11
N VAL A 17 -73.20 97.11 -64.18
CA VAL A 17 -74.59 96.67 -63.80
C VAL A 17 -75.30 95.50 -64.51
N LEU A 18 -75.39 94.40 -63.73
CA LEU A 18 -76.48 93.45 -63.39
C LEU A 18 -77.53 92.98 -64.43
N GLY A 19 -77.65 91.64 -64.53
CA GLY A 19 -78.88 90.90 -64.83
C GLY A 19 -79.24 89.95 -63.66
N LEU A 20 -80.53 89.92 -63.29
CA LEU A 20 -81.13 89.24 -62.14
C LEU A 20 -81.15 87.69 -62.21
N LEU A 21 -80.73 87.08 -61.09
CA LEU A 21 -81.34 85.97 -60.32
C LEU A 21 -82.24 84.93 -61.03
N CYS A 22 -81.69 83.72 -61.19
CA CYS A 22 -82.40 82.46 -61.00
C CYS A 22 -81.51 81.58 -60.11
N ALA A 23 -81.71 81.62 -58.80
CA ALA A 23 -81.02 80.75 -57.85
C ALA A 23 -81.76 79.41 -57.82
N VAL A 24 -81.24 78.41 -58.52
CA VAL A 24 -81.54 77.01 -58.21
C VAL A 24 -80.69 76.67 -56.99
N GLU A 25 -81.32 76.57 -55.82
CA GLU A 25 -80.72 75.90 -54.66
C GLU A 25 -80.45 74.44 -55.06
N ALA A 26 -79.22 74.16 -55.48
CA ALA A 26 -78.73 72.79 -55.58
C ALA A 26 -78.74 72.21 -54.16
N ALA A 27 -79.71 71.32 -53.90
CA ALA A 27 -79.73 70.52 -52.69
C ALA A 27 -78.34 69.89 -52.48
N LYS A 28 -77.76 70.09 -51.29
CA LYS A 28 -76.49 69.50 -50.87
C LYS A 28 -76.70 68.01 -50.63
N VAL A 29 -76.64 67.20 -51.68
CA VAL A 29 -76.87 65.74 -51.62
C VAL A 29 -75.53 65.00 -51.49
N ASN A 30 -75.45 64.00 -50.60
CA ASN A 30 -74.32 63.06 -50.50
C ASN A 30 -74.28 62.12 -51.72
N LYS A 31 -73.31 62.34 -52.62
CA LYS A 31 -73.19 61.67 -53.94
C LYS A 31 -72.03 60.68 -54.00
N HIS A 32 -70.91 60.95 -53.36
CA HIS A 32 -69.70 60.15 -53.45
C HIS A 32 -69.50 59.30 -52.19
N LYS A 33 -68.87 58.13 -52.36
CA LYS A 33 -68.49 57.30 -51.22
C LYS A 33 -67.08 57.70 -50.77
N PRO A 34 -66.76 57.60 -49.48
CA PRO A 34 -65.41 57.81 -49.01
C PRO A 34 -64.48 56.75 -49.60
N TRP A 35 -63.24 57.15 -49.88
CA TRP A 35 -62.17 56.31 -50.40
C TRP A 35 -61.04 56.21 -49.38
N ILE A 36 -60.50 55.01 -49.22
CA ILE A 36 -59.36 54.68 -48.35
C ILE A 36 -58.37 53.83 -49.15
N GLU A 37 -57.15 53.65 -48.67
CA GLU A 37 -56.22 52.69 -49.29
C GLU A 37 -56.73 51.25 -49.15
N THR A 38 -56.32 50.36 -50.07
CA THR A 38 -56.79 48.96 -50.08
C THR A 38 -56.14 48.10 -49.02
N THR A 39 -54.94 48.47 -48.57
CA THR A 39 -54.14 47.71 -47.60
C THR A 39 -53.34 48.66 -46.72
N TYR A 40 -53.25 48.34 -45.43
CA TYR A 40 -52.43 49.04 -44.46
C TYR A 40 -51.50 48.06 -43.75
N HIS A 41 -50.25 48.46 -43.53
CA HIS A 41 -49.32 47.74 -42.65
C HIS A 41 -49.08 48.58 -41.41
N GLY A 42 -49.21 47.96 -40.25
CA GLY A 42 -49.09 48.60 -38.96
C GLY A 42 -48.07 47.91 -38.08
N ILE A 43 -47.39 48.70 -37.27
CA ILE A 43 -46.61 48.19 -36.14
C ILE A 43 -47.14 48.81 -34.85
N VAL A 44 -47.16 48.00 -33.80
CA VAL A 44 -47.50 48.43 -32.44
C VAL A 44 -46.61 47.68 -31.47
N THR A 45 -46.09 48.36 -30.46
CA THR A 45 -45.30 47.71 -29.41
C THR A 45 -46.27 47.26 -28.31
N GLU A 46 -46.05 46.14 -27.63
CA GLU A 46 -47.03 45.55 -26.69
C GLU A 46 -47.53 46.47 -25.57
N ASN A 47 -46.66 47.36 -25.09
CA ASN A 47 -46.98 48.35 -24.08
C ASN A 47 -47.46 49.69 -24.66
N ASP A 48 -47.71 49.78 -25.97
CA ASP A 48 -48.26 50.95 -26.67
C ASP A 48 -49.70 50.68 -27.12
N ASP A 49 -50.56 51.71 -27.06
CA ASP A 49 -51.93 51.62 -27.56
C ASP A 49 -52.05 52.08 -29.01
N LYS A 50 -51.09 52.87 -29.53
CA LYS A 50 -51.21 53.50 -30.85
C LYS A 50 -50.51 52.68 -31.93
N VAL A 51 -51.27 52.29 -32.96
CA VAL A 51 -50.71 51.60 -34.13
C VAL A 51 -50.13 52.63 -35.10
N LEU A 52 -48.87 52.44 -35.49
CA LEU A 52 -48.20 53.23 -36.53
C LEU A 52 -48.45 52.58 -37.88
N LEU A 53 -49.32 53.21 -38.69
CA LEU A 53 -49.68 52.71 -40.02
C LEU A 53 -48.85 53.37 -41.12
N ASP A 54 -48.44 52.57 -42.10
CA ASP A 54 -47.86 53.01 -43.37
C ASP A 54 -48.63 52.37 -44.54
N PRO A 55 -49.36 53.15 -45.37
CA PRO A 55 -49.59 54.60 -45.26
C PRO A 55 -50.49 54.99 -44.06
N PRO A 56 -50.53 56.26 -43.63
CA PRO A 56 -51.43 56.70 -42.55
C PRO A 56 -52.92 56.51 -42.92
N LEU A 57 -53.75 56.24 -41.90
CA LEU A 57 -55.19 56.03 -42.11
C LEU A 57 -55.90 57.35 -42.42
N ILE A 58 -56.14 57.60 -43.71
CA ILE A 58 -56.82 58.79 -44.20
C ILE A 58 -57.95 58.35 -45.14
N ALA A 59 -59.16 58.87 -44.90
CA ALA A 59 -60.30 58.68 -45.78
C ALA A 59 -60.64 59.97 -46.53
N LEU A 60 -60.74 59.88 -47.85
CA LEU A 60 -61.00 61.03 -48.72
C LEU A 60 -62.40 60.90 -49.36
N ASP A 61 -63.20 61.96 -49.28
CA ASP A 61 -64.49 62.04 -49.97
C ASP A 61 -64.50 63.17 -51.00
N LYS A 62 -65.05 62.92 -52.19
CA LYS A 62 -65.16 63.91 -53.27
C LYS A 62 -66.26 64.94 -53.01
N ASP A 63 -67.11 64.71 -52.01
CA ASP A 63 -68.09 65.69 -51.55
C ASP A 63 -67.47 66.73 -50.58
N ALA A 64 -66.21 66.57 -50.14
CA ALA A 64 -65.51 67.58 -49.33
C ALA A 64 -65.30 68.90 -50.10
N PRO A 65 -65.43 70.08 -49.45
CA PRO A 65 -65.61 70.31 -48.01
C PRO A 65 -67.09 70.47 -47.60
N LEU A 66 -68.04 69.77 -48.23
CA LEU A 66 -69.45 69.85 -47.82
C LEU A 66 -69.62 69.32 -46.39
N ARG A 67 -70.17 70.16 -45.52
CA ARG A 67 -70.54 69.77 -44.15
C ARG A 67 -71.42 68.53 -44.19
N TYR A 68 -71.11 67.55 -43.33
CA TYR A 68 -71.66 66.20 -43.32
C TYR A 68 -71.24 65.32 -44.52
N ALA A 69 -71.67 65.65 -45.75
CA ALA A 69 -71.51 64.75 -46.89
C ALA A 69 -70.04 64.49 -47.27
N GLY A 70 -69.15 65.44 -47.01
CA GLY A 70 -67.71 65.31 -47.23
C GLY A 70 -66.88 65.08 -45.96
N GLU A 71 -67.52 64.93 -44.80
CA GLU A 71 -66.85 64.68 -43.51
C GLU A 71 -66.87 63.19 -43.18
N ILE A 72 -65.79 62.68 -42.56
CA ILE A 72 -65.68 61.28 -42.14
C ILE A 72 -66.12 61.16 -40.69
N CYS A 73 -67.19 60.40 -40.43
CA CYS A 73 -67.76 60.23 -39.10
C CYS A 73 -67.37 58.93 -38.41
N GLY A 74 -66.77 57.97 -39.12
CA GLY A 74 -66.31 56.75 -38.48
C GLY A 74 -65.47 55.84 -39.34
N PHE A 75 -64.61 55.09 -38.67
CA PHE A 75 -63.96 53.91 -39.21
C PHE A 75 -64.50 52.69 -38.47
N ARG A 76 -64.87 51.63 -39.21
CA ARG A 76 -65.38 50.40 -38.64
C ARG A 76 -64.49 49.22 -38.99
N ILE A 77 -63.98 48.57 -37.96
CA ILE A 77 -63.22 47.32 -38.07
C ILE A 77 -64.21 46.15 -38.16
N HIS A 78 -63.92 45.23 -39.07
CA HIS A 78 -64.65 43.99 -39.30
C HIS A 78 -63.69 42.80 -39.11
N GLY A 79 -64.05 41.94 -38.17
CA GLY A 79 -63.33 40.73 -37.80
C GLY A 79 -63.88 40.23 -36.46
N GLN A 80 -63.70 38.94 -36.16
CA GLN A 80 -64.11 38.37 -34.89
C GLN A 80 -62.98 38.56 -33.86
N ASN A 81 -63.30 39.03 -32.66
CA ASN A 81 -62.36 39.23 -31.55
C ASN A 81 -61.10 40.05 -31.90
N VAL A 82 -61.25 41.10 -32.71
CA VAL A 82 -60.13 41.98 -33.06
C VAL A 82 -59.83 42.93 -31.89
N PRO A 83 -58.62 42.89 -31.28
CA PRO A 83 -58.26 43.69 -30.11
C PRO A 83 -57.94 45.15 -30.46
N PHE A 84 -58.49 45.66 -31.56
CA PHE A 84 -58.24 47.02 -32.05
C PHE A 84 -59.54 47.78 -32.28
N GLU A 85 -59.48 49.09 -32.08
CA GLU A 85 -60.48 50.08 -32.50
C GLU A 85 -59.88 51.09 -33.46
N ALA A 86 -60.74 51.72 -34.27
CA ALA A 86 -60.35 52.80 -35.16
C ALA A 86 -61.08 54.08 -34.74
N VAL A 87 -60.31 55.15 -34.50
CA VAL A 87 -60.79 56.43 -33.99
C VAL A 87 -60.57 57.50 -35.04
N VAL A 88 -61.58 58.34 -35.29
CA VAL A 88 -61.44 59.52 -36.16
C VAL A 88 -60.76 60.63 -35.36
N LEU A 89 -59.64 61.16 -35.88
CA LEU A 89 -58.92 62.28 -35.27
C LEU A 89 -59.49 63.61 -35.74
N ASP A 90 -59.75 63.74 -37.04
CA ASP A 90 -60.33 64.95 -37.64
C ASP A 90 -61.33 64.57 -38.74
N LYS A 91 -62.59 64.95 -38.54
CA LYS A 91 -63.70 64.66 -39.45
C LYS A 91 -63.58 65.39 -40.79
N SER A 92 -62.92 66.55 -40.80
CA SER A 92 -62.80 67.42 -41.97
C SER A 92 -61.67 67.01 -42.91
N THR A 93 -60.56 66.49 -42.35
CA THR A 93 -59.44 65.95 -43.12
C THR A 93 -59.59 64.46 -43.41
N GLY A 94 -60.43 63.76 -42.63
CA GLY A 94 -60.64 62.33 -42.72
C GLY A 94 -59.51 61.51 -42.08
N GLU A 95 -58.68 62.13 -41.25
CA GLU A 95 -57.58 61.47 -40.54
C GLU A 95 -58.11 60.57 -39.41
N GLY A 96 -57.60 59.34 -39.35
CA GLY A 96 -57.91 58.37 -38.31
C GLY A 96 -56.67 57.68 -37.76
N VAL A 97 -56.85 56.98 -36.65
CA VAL A 97 -55.82 56.15 -36.02
C VAL A 97 -56.42 54.83 -35.56
N ILE A 98 -55.63 53.76 -35.62
CA ILE A 98 -55.99 52.48 -35.01
C ILE A 98 -55.32 52.41 -33.63
N ARG A 99 -56.09 52.01 -32.61
CA ARG A 99 -55.61 51.80 -31.25
C ARG A 99 -55.92 50.40 -30.75
N ALA A 100 -55.07 49.84 -29.89
CA ALA A 100 -55.34 48.61 -29.16
C ALA A 100 -56.42 48.86 -28.09
N LYS A 101 -57.37 47.95 -27.96
CA LYS A 101 -58.44 47.98 -26.94
C LYS A 101 -58.00 47.32 -25.64
N ASP A 102 -57.22 46.26 -25.78
CA ASP A 102 -56.71 45.41 -24.71
C ASP A 102 -55.18 45.44 -24.76
N LYS A 103 -54.52 45.02 -23.69
CA LYS A 103 -53.07 44.80 -23.70
C LYS A 103 -52.73 43.76 -24.78
N LEU A 104 -51.73 44.09 -25.60
CA LEU A 104 -51.19 43.18 -26.58
C LEU A 104 -50.10 42.32 -25.94
N ASP A 105 -49.95 41.10 -26.43
CA ASP A 105 -49.02 40.08 -25.96
C ASP A 105 -48.54 39.31 -27.21
N CYS A 106 -47.27 39.47 -27.54
CA CYS A 106 -46.60 38.94 -28.71
C CYS A 106 -46.32 37.45 -28.56
N GLU A 107 -46.03 36.99 -27.34
CA GLU A 107 -45.87 35.57 -27.00
C GLU A 107 -47.16 34.81 -27.30
N LEU A 108 -48.31 35.45 -27.08
CA LEU A 108 -49.61 34.90 -27.43
C LEU A 108 -49.92 35.05 -28.93
N GLN A 109 -49.79 36.27 -29.48
CA GLN A 109 -50.10 36.53 -30.89
C GLN A 109 -49.33 37.72 -31.48
N LYS A 110 -48.27 37.41 -32.23
CA LYS A 110 -47.40 38.38 -32.93
C LYS A 110 -48.04 39.13 -34.10
N GLU A 111 -49.03 38.54 -34.78
CA GLU A 111 -49.61 39.11 -36.00
C GLU A 111 -51.14 39.12 -35.96
N HIS A 112 -51.73 40.26 -36.32
CA HIS A 112 -53.17 40.44 -36.44
C HIS A 112 -53.53 40.88 -37.86
N THR A 113 -54.58 40.28 -38.42
CA THR A 113 -55.13 40.66 -39.72
C THR A 113 -56.64 40.85 -39.63
N PHE A 114 -57.13 42.01 -40.05
CA PHE A 114 -58.55 42.33 -40.08
C PHE A 114 -58.89 43.29 -41.22
N THR A 115 -60.18 43.63 -41.39
CA THR A 115 -60.61 44.57 -42.43
C THR A 115 -61.22 45.83 -41.85
N ILE A 116 -61.05 46.98 -42.50
CA ILE A 116 -61.56 48.29 -42.07
C ILE A 116 -62.36 48.98 -43.18
N GLN A 117 -63.36 49.79 -42.81
CA GLN A 117 -64.15 50.62 -43.72
C GLN A 117 -64.38 52.01 -43.14
N ALA A 118 -64.29 53.05 -43.97
CA ALA A 118 -64.64 54.42 -43.62
C ALA A 118 -66.12 54.72 -43.93
N TYR A 119 -66.70 55.62 -43.15
CA TYR A 119 -68.09 56.07 -43.22
C TYR A 119 -68.13 57.60 -43.21
N ASP A 120 -68.83 58.18 -44.18
CA ASP A 120 -69.10 59.63 -44.19
C ASP A 120 -70.13 60.01 -43.10
N CYS A 121 -70.41 61.31 -42.91
CA CYS A 121 -71.40 61.77 -41.95
C CYS A 121 -72.83 61.87 -42.52
N GLY A 122 -73.08 61.45 -43.77
CA GLY A 122 -74.39 61.52 -44.42
C GLY A 122 -74.79 62.92 -44.91
N GLU A 123 -76.09 63.12 -45.14
CA GLU A 123 -76.66 64.34 -45.75
C GLU A 123 -77.12 65.39 -44.71
N GLY A 124 -76.97 65.09 -43.41
CA GLY A 124 -77.39 65.95 -42.30
C GLY A 124 -76.99 65.38 -40.93
N PRO A 125 -77.29 66.10 -39.82
CA PRO A 125 -76.88 65.70 -38.47
C PRO A 125 -77.42 64.34 -38.02
N ASP A 126 -78.52 63.88 -38.62
CA ASP A 126 -79.14 62.58 -38.32
C ASP A 126 -78.44 61.39 -39.01
N GLY A 127 -77.39 61.64 -39.82
CA GLY A 127 -76.64 60.59 -40.52
C GLY A 127 -77.40 59.91 -41.66
N ALA A 128 -78.49 60.52 -42.13
CA ALA A 128 -79.29 60.00 -43.25
C ALA A 128 -78.46 59.90 -44.54
N ASN A 129 -78.64 58.84 -45.32
CA ASN A 129 -77.92 58.60 -46.58
C ASN A 129 -76.37 58.47 -46.42
N MET A 130 -75.90 57.97 -45.28
CA MET A 130 -74.48 57.68 -45.05
C MET A 130 -73.95 56.61 -46.01
N LYS A 131 -72.78 56.85 -46.62
CA LYS A 131 -72.11 55.87 -47.51
C LYS A 131 -70.85 55.31 -46.88
N LYS A 132 -70.41 54.16 -47.42
CA LYS A 132 -69.29 53.35 -46.91
C LYS A 132 -68.24 53.17 -48.00
N SER A 133 -66.97 53.18 -47.62
CA SER A 133 -65.86 52.85 -48.49
C SER A 133 -65.84 51.35 -48.86
N HIS A 134 -64.94 50.97 -49.77
CA HIS A 134 -64.56 49.56 -49.91
C HIS A 134 -63.85 49.07 -48.63
N LYS A 135 -63.74 47.75 -48.47
CA LYS A 135 -63.00 47.14 -47.36
C LYS A 135 -61.50 47.18 -47.66
N ALA A 136 -60.72 47.65 -46.71
CA ALA A 136 -59.27 47.57 -46.74
C ALA A 136 -58.77 46.50 -45.76
N THR A 137 -57.70 45.79 -46.10
CA THR A 137 -57.06 44.83 -45.19
C THR A 137 -56.00 45.53 -44.36
N VAL A 138 -55.96 45.28 -43.06
CA VAL A 138 -54.95 45.81 -42.15
C VAL A 138 -54.15 44.63 -41.60
N HIS A 139 -52.83 44.68 -41.79
CA HIS A 139 -51.88 43.75 -41.18
C HIS A 139 -51.13 44.49 -40.08
N ILE A 140 -51.25 44.03 -38.84
CA ILE A 140 -50.54 44.61 -37.70
C ILE A 140 -49.55 43.58 -37.18
N GLN A 141 -48.29 44.00 -37.09
CA GLN A 141 -47.24 43.27 -36.40
C GLN A 141 -47.04 43.86 -35.00
N VAL A 142 -47.05 42.99 -34.00
CA VAL A 142 -46.74 43.34 -32.62
C VAL A 142 -45.21 43.27 -32.45
N ASN A 143 -44.61 44.38 -32.05
CA ASN A 143 -43.22 44.45 -31.67
C ASN A 143 -43.08 44.07 -30.21
N ASP A 144 -42.26 43.06 -30.00
CA ASP A 144 -41.85 42.50 -28.73
C ASP A 144 -41.14 43.52 -27.83
N ILE A 145 -41.26 43.33 -26.51
CA ILE A 145 -40.48 43.97 -25.47
C ILE A 145 -39.84 42.86 -24.65
N ASN A 146 -38.53 42.96 -24.41
CA ASN A 146 -37.80 42.00 -23.59
C ASN A 146 -38.29 41.98 -22.13
N GLU A 147 -39.25 41.11 -21.82
CA GLU A 147 -39.89 41.00 -20.51
C GLU A 147 -39.69 39.62 -19.86
N TYR A 148 -39.32 38.62 -20.65
CA TYR A 148 -38.85 37.35 -20.14
C TYR A 148 -37.35 37.40 -19.87
N SER A 149 -36.88 36.42 -19.11
CA SER A 149 -35.47 36.30 -18.76
C SER A 149 -35.06 34.86 -18.95
N PRO A 150 -33.80 34.58 -19.33
CA PRO A 150 -33.38 33.23 -19.62
C PRO A 150 -33.64 32.27 -18.44
N VAL A 151 -34.04 31.05 -18.76
CA VAL A 151 -34.24 29.97 -17.81
C VAL A 151 -33.40 28.77 -18.25
N PHE A 152 -32.57 28.25 -17.35
CA PHE A 152 -31.81 27.03 -17.62
C PHE A 152 -32.73 25.82 -17.75
N LYS A 153 -32.42 24.92 -18.70
CA LYS A 153 -33.20 23.68 -18.91
C LYS A 153 -33.12 22.73 -17.72
N GLU A 154 -31.96 22.69 -17.06
CA GLU A 154 -31.71 21.85 -15.89
C GLU A 154 -31.45 22.70 -14.64
N LYS A 155 -31.89 22.21 -13.48
CA LYS A 155 -31.62 22.87 -12.19
C LYS A 155 -30.16 22.74 -11.73
N SER A 156 -29.44 21.74 -12.22
CA SER A 156 -28.01 21.57 -11.97
C SER A 156 -27.36 20.66 -13.00
N TYR A 157 -26.11 20.93 -13.36
CA TYR A 157 -25.30 20.10 -14.26
C TYR A 157 -24.19 19.40 -13.48
N LYS A 158 -23.82 18.18 -13.90
CA LYS A 158 -22.76 17.40 -13.26
C LYS A 158 -21.84 16.76 -14.30
N ALA A 159 -20.54 16.79 -14.06
CA ALA A 159 -19.55 16.08 -14.87
C ALA A 159 -18.40 15.55 -14.00
N THR A 160 -17.61 14.63 -14.56
CA THR A 160 -16.40 14.10 -13.94
C THR A 160 -15.24 14.22 -14.92
N VAL A 161 -14.09 14.67 -14.43
CA VAL A 161 -12.87 14.88 -15.22
C VAL A 161 -11.68 14.20 -14.55
N ILE A 162 -10.70 13.77 -15.34
CA ILE A 162 -9.45 13.21 -14.84
C ILE A 162 -8.49 14.36 -14.59
N GLU A 163 -7.79 14.34 -13.45
CA GLU A 163 -6.77 15.34 -13.13
C GLU A 163 -5.66 15.39 -14.20
N GLY A 164 -4.89 16.48 -14.25
CA GLY A 164 -3.75 16.60 -15.16
C GLY A 164 -4.11 16.82 -16.65
N LYS A 165 -5.40 16.70 -17.02
CA LYS A 165 -5.90 16.92 -18.39
C LYS A 165 -6.56 18.29 -18.54
N LYS A 166 -6.45 18.86 -19.75
CA LYS A 166 -7.17 20.05 -20.17
C LYS A 166 -8.23 19.63 -21.19
N TYR A 167 -9.48 19.92 -20.88
CA TYR A 167 -10.65 19.56 -21.67
C TYR A 167 -11.12 20.79 -22.43
N ASP A 168 -11.35 20.65 -23.73
CA ASP A 168 -11.97 21.70 -24.54
C ASP A 168 -13.48 21.80 -24.30
N SER A 169 -14.10 20.72 -23.81
CA SER A 169 -15.50 20.65 -23.44
C SER A 169 -15.69 19.61 -22.33
N ILE A 170 -16.09 20.07 -21.14
CA ILE A 170 -16.42 19.21 -19.99
C ILE A 170 -17.91 18.86 -20.00
N LEU A 171 -18.75 19.88 -20.22
CA LEU A 171 -20.20 19.77 -20.36
C LEU A 171 -20.74 21.04 -21.04
N LYS A 172 -22.01 20.99 -21.44
CA LYS A 172 -22.74 22.11 -22.01
C LYS A 172 -23.91 22.50 -21.10
N VAL A 173 -23.98 23.78 -20.71
CA VAL A 173 -25.16 24.37 -20.07
C VAL A 173 -26.08 24.95 -21.14
N GLU A 174 -27.39 24.89 -20.93
CA GLU A 174 -28.37 25.40 -21.90
C GLU A 174 -29.48 26.18 -21.19
N ALA A 175 -29.70 27.42 -21.64
CA ALA A 175 -30.83 28.26 -21.25
C ALA A 175 -31.77 28.52 -22.43
N VAL A 176 -33.02 28.83 -22.12
CA VAL A 176 -34.08 29.20 -23.07
C VAL A 176 -34.77 30.46 -22.59
N ASP A 177 -35.19 31.30 -23.51
CA ASP A 177 -35.96 32.51 -23.24
C ASP A 177 -37.33 32.41 -23.95
N ALA A 178 -38.36 32.99 -23.35
CA ALA A 178 -39.75 32.88 -23.78
C ALA A 178 -40.24 34.06 -24.62
N ASP A 179 -39.46 35.16 -24.76
CA ASP A 179 -39.84 36.29 -25.62
C ASP A 179 -40.11 35.83 -27.07
N CYS A 180 -41.06 36.48 -27.75
CA CYS A 180 -41.52 36.07 -29.08
C CYS A 180 -40.53 36.41 -30.21
N SER A 181 -39.68 37.42 -30.03
CA SER A 181 -38.76 37.91 -31.06
C SER A 181 -37.43 37.20 -30.98
N PHE A 182 -36.86 36.90 -32.15
CA PHE A 182 -35.51 36.33 -32.23
C PHE A 182 -34.43 37.19 -31.54
N GLN A 183 -34.67 38.50 -31.41
CA GLN A 183 -33.72 39.41 -30.78
C GLN A 183 -33.69 39.26 -29.25
N PHE A 184 -34.81 38.96 -28.61
CA PHE A 184 -34.88 38.82 -27.15
C PHE A 184 -34.89 37.34 -26.73
N SER A 185 -35.45 36.46 -27.55
CA SER A 185 -35.51 35.02 -27.26
C SER A 185 -34.16 34.28 -27.32
N GLN A 186 -33.12 34.90 -27.91
CA GLN A 186 -31.84 34.24 -28.17
C GLN A 186 -30.86 34.45 -27.01
N ILE A 187 -30.23 33.36 -26.55
CA ILE A 187 -29.13 33.43 -25.59
C ILE A 187 -27.84 33.84 -26.30
N CYS A 188 -27.26 34.97 -25.88
CA CYS A 188 -26.07 35.55 -26.50
C CYS A 188 -24.79 35.30 -25.70
N ASN A 189 -24.90 35.10 -24.38
CA ASN A 189 -23.74 34.93 -23.52
C ASN A 189 -24.02 34.01 -22.33
N TYR A 190 -22.99 33.29 -21.90
CA TYR A 190 -22.94 32.61 -20.62
C TYR A 190 -21.77 33.14 -19.82
N GLU A 191 -21.89 33.16 -18.49
CA GLU A 191 -20.84 33.64 -17.61
C GLU A 191 -20.76 32.77 -16.35
N ILE A 192 -19.54 32.43 -15.95
CA ILE A 192 -19.29 31.81 -14.65
C ILE A 192 -19.18 32.93 -13.62
N VAL A 193 -20.15 32.99 -12.71
CA VAL A 193 -20.27 34.02 -11.67
C VAL A 193 -19.34 33.74 -10.50
N THR A 194 -18.97 32.48 -10.29
CA THR A 194 -18.02 32.09 -9.23
C THR A 194 -16.63 32.65 -9.53
N PRO A 195 -16.07 33.52 -8.67
CA PRO A 195 -14.73 34.08 -8.88
C PRO A 195 -13.64 33.04 -8.60
N ASP A 196 -12.44 33.28 -9.13
CA ASP A 196 -11.22 32.53 -8.83
C ASP A 196 -11.29 31.02 -9.09
N VAL A 197 -12.09 30.61 -10.09
CA VAL A 197 -12.21 29.22 -10.52
C VAL A 197 -11.41 28.95 -11.80
N PRO A 198 -10.77 27.77 -11.95
CA PRO A 198 -9.97 27.42 -13.12
C PRO A 198 -10.84 26.98 -14.32
N PHE A 199 -11.95 27.69 -14.58
CA PHE A 199 -12.93 27.35 -15.61
C PHE A 199 -13.38 28.59 -16.39
N THR A 200 -13.76 28.35 -17.64
CA THR A 200 -14.42 29.35 -18.51
C THR A 200 -15.60 28.68 -19.19
N VAL A 201 -16.63 29.46 -19.51
CA VAL A 201 -17.75 29.04 -20.34
C VAL A 201 -17.73 29.87 -21.63
N ASP A 202 -18.00 29.23 -22.78
CA ASP A 202 -18.15 29.95 -24.03
C ASP A 202 -19.59 30.41 -24.29
N LYS A 203 -19.78 31.18 -25.36
CA LYS A 203 -21.09 31.70 -25.78
C LYS A 203 -22.12 30.61 -26.14
N ASP A 204 -21.65 29.40 -26.46
CA ASP A 204 -22.50 28.27 -26.83
C ASP A 204 -22.82 27.38 -25.60
N GLY A 205 -22.32 27.77 -24.42
CA GLY A 205 -22.58 27.13 -23.14
C GLY A 205 -21.60 26.02 -22.77
N PHE A 206 -20.50 25.83 -23.51
CA PHE A 206 -19.50 24.81 -23.18
C PHE A 206 -18.57 25.27 -22.06
N VAL A 207 -18.55 24.51 -20.97
CA VAL A 207 -17.65 24.72 -19.85
C VAL A 207 -16.36 23.96 -20.08
N LYS A 208 -15.21 24.63 -19.90
CA LYS A 208 -13.86 24.08 -20.07
C LYS A 208 -12.92 24.55 -18.96
N ASN A 209 -11.88 23.78 -18.65
CA ASN A 209 -10.87 24.18 -17.67
C ASN A 209 -9.75 25.01 -18.30
N THR A 210 -9.28 26.02 -17.58
CA THR A 210 -8.20 26.92 -18.03
C THR A 210 -6.81 26.36 -17.76
N GLU A 211 -6.68 25.57 -16.69
CA GLU A 211 -5.46 24.90 -16.25
C GLU A 211 -5.70 23.43 -15.89
N LYS A 212 -4.61 22.65 -15.74
CA LYS A 212 -4.68 21.25 -15.34
C LYS A 212 -5.15 21.13 -13.90
N LEU A 213 -6.29 20.47 -13.68
CA LEU A 213 -6.85 20.26 -12.35
C LEU A 213 -6.02 19.21 -11.58
N SER A 214 -6.05 19.26 -10.25
CA SER A 214 -5.37 18.30 -9.37
C SER A 214 -6.34 17.75 -8.33
N TYR A 215 -6.42 16.43 -8.23
CA TYR A 215 -7.28 15.74 -7.26
C TYR A 215 -6.87 16.02 -5.81
N GLY A 216 -5.57 16.16 -5.55
CA GLY A 216 -5.03 16.48 -4.22
C GLY A 216 -5.31 17.91 -3.77
N LYS A 217 -5.55 18.85 -4.70
CA LYS A 217 -5.89 20.25 -4.38
C LYS A 217 -7.37 20.44 -4.14
N GLU A 218 -8.21 20.02 -5.08
CA GLU A 218 -9.66 20.16 -4.99
C GLU A 218 -10.33 18.97 -5.69
N ARG A 219 -11.19 18.25 -4.97
CA ARG A 219 -11.86 17.04 -5.46
C ARG A 219 -13.16 17.37 -6.18
N MET A 220 -13.76 18.52 -5.89
CA MET A 220 -15.02 18.94 -6.49
C MET A 220 -15.11 20.45 -6.62
N TYR A 221 -15.32 20.92 -7.85
CA TYR A 221 -15.65 22.31 -8.11
C TYR A 221 -17.16 22.51 -8.19
N LYS A 222 -17.64 23.56 -7.53
CA LYS A 222 -19.03 24.04 -7.60
C LYS A 222 -19.02 25.41 -8.26
N LEU A 223 -19.50 25.46 -9.51
CA LEU A 223 -19.57 26.68 -10.29
C LEU A 223 -21.02 27.15 -10.36
N THR A 224 -21.21 28.46 -10.25
CA THR A 224 -22.48 29.14 -10.49
C THR A 224 -22.40 29.78 -11.87
N VAL A 225 -23.28 29.38 -12.78
CA VAL A 225 -23.29 29.86 -14.16
C VAL A 225 -24.58 30.62 -14.42
N THR A 226 -24.47 31.77 -15.07
CA THR A 226 -25.61 32.59 -15.50
C THR A 226 -25.63 32.69 -17.02
N ALA A 227 -26.79 33.05 -17.57
CA ALA A 227 -26.99 33.25 -19.00
C ALA A 227 -27.54 34.67 -19.24
N TYR A 228 -27.25 35.21 -20.41
CA TYR A 228 -27.79 36.48 -20.87
C TYR A 228 -28.40 36.29 -22.25
N ASP A 229 -29.61 36.78 -22.41
CA ASP A 229 -30.19 36.94 -23.73
C ASP A 229 -29.44 38.01 -24.55
N CYS A 230 -29.83 38.19 -25.80
CA CYS A 230 -29.27 39.24 -26.65
C CYS A 230 -29.81 40.65 -26.32
N GLY A 231 -30.88 40.75 -25.53
CA GLY A 231 -31.41 42.00 -24.97
C GLY A 231 -30.73 42.46 -23.67
N LYS A 232 -29.78 41.66 -23.14
CA LYS A 232 -29.04 41.82 -21.88
C LYS A 232 -29.83 41.53 -20.59
N ASN A 233 -30.99 40.90 -20.64
CA ASN A 233 -31.60 40.36 -19.43
C ASN A 233 -30.80 39.17 -18.94
N ARG A 234 -30.59 39.14 -17.62
CA ARG A 234 -29.87 38.08 -16.93
C ARG A 234 -30.84 36.95 -16.64
N ALA A 235 -30.33 35.71 -16.65
CA ALA A 235 -31.11 34.54 -16.25
C ALA A 235 -31.82 34.78 -14.90
N SER A 236 -33.08 34.35 -14.86
CA SER A 236 -33.95 34.48 -13.68
C SER A 236 -33.35 33.83 -12.43
N GLU A 237 -32.70 32.67 -12.62
CA GLU A 237 -31.91 31.97 -11.61
C GLU A 237 -30.59 31.48 -12.23
N ASP A 238 -29.52 31.52 -11.43
CA ASP A 238 -28.25 30.92 -11.82
C ASP A 238 -28.27 29.41 -11.62
N VAL A 239 -27.56 28.68 -12.47
CA VAL A 239 -27.47 27.23 -12.38
C VAL A 239 -26.19 26.76 -11.69
N LEU A 240 -26.32 25.72 -10.87
CA LEU A 240 -25.20 25.06 -10.22
C LEU A 240 -24.58 23.98 -11.12
N VAL A 241 -23.29 24.07 -11.35
CA VAL A 241 -22.50 23.09 -12.10
C VAL A 241 -21.49 22.42 -11.15
N LYS A 242 -21.54 21.09 -11.03
CA LYS A 242 -20.63 20.31 -10.18
C LYS A 242 -19.67 19.50 -11.04
N ILE A 243 -18.37 19.75 -10.89
CA ILE A 243 -17.31 19.04 -11.62
C ILE A 243 -16.48 18.25 -10.61
N SER A 244 -16.60 16.94 -10.63
CA SER A 244 -15.79 16.04 -9.80
C SER A 244 -14.47 15.73 -10.48
N VAL A 245 -13.35 15.88 -9.76
CA VAL A 245 -12.03 15.49 -10.24
C VAL A 245 -11.76 14.06 -9.79
N LYS A 246 -11.27 13.22 -10.70
CA LYS A 246 -10.74 11.88 -10.39
C LYS A 246 -9.21 11.90 -10.50
N PRO A 247 -8.50 11.15 -9.65
CA PRO A 247 -7.06 11.00 -9.80
C PRO A 247 -6.72 10.34 -11.14
N THR A 248 -5.50 10.57 -11.63
CA THR A 248 -5.00 9.84 -12.78
C THR A 248 -4.75 8.40 -12.35
N CYS A 249 -5.29 7.43 -13.08
CA CYS A 249 -4.97 6.02 -12.82
C CYS A 249 -3.47 5.82 -13.00
N LYS A 250 -2.83 5.22 -11.99
CA LYS A 250 -1.42 4.85 -12.02
C LYS A 250 -1.29 3.37 -11.68
N PRO A 251 -0.66 2.57 -12.55
CA PRO A 251 -0.52 1.16 -12.29
C PRO A 251 0.26 0.90 -11.01
N SER A 252 -0.31 0.12 -10.11
CA SER A 252 0.22 -0.13 -8.77
C SER A 252 -0.60 -1.17 -8.02
N TRP A 253 0.00 -1.77 -7.01
CA TRP A 253 -0.73 -2.60 -6.04
C TRP A 253 -1.69 -1.75 -5.20
N GLN A 254 -2.93 -2.20 -5.10
CA GLN A 254 -3.99 -1.59 -4.30
C GLN A 254 -4.50 -2.59 -3.25
N GLY A 255 -5.19 -2.09 -2.22
CA GLY A 255 -5.90 -2.96 -1.26
C GLY A 255 -5.01 -3.71 -0.24
N PHE A 256 -3.79 -3.23 0.02
CA PHE A 256 -2.91 -3.78 1.06
C PHE A 256 -2.59 -2.77 2.17
N ASN A 257 -2.39 -3.27 3.40
CA ASN A 257 -1.97 -2.47 4.54
C ASN A 257 -0.45 -2.46 4.64
N LYS A 258 0.14 -1.28 4.80
CA LYS A 258 1.61 -1.14 4.97
C LYS A 258 2.12 -1.58 6.34
N ARG A 259 1.25 -1.55 7.36
CA ARG A 259 1.54 -2.01 8.72
C ARG A 259 0.61 -3.16 9.02
N ILE A 260 1.19 -4.30 9.34
CA ILE A 260 0.49 -5.52 9.72
C ILE A 260 1.01 -5.88 11.10
N GLU A 261 0.11 -6.14 12.05
CA GLU A 261 0.49 -6.56 13.41
C GLU A 261 0.35 -8.06 13.51
N TYR A 262 1.37 -8.70 14.08
CA TYR A 262 1.39 -10.14 14.29
C TYR A 262 1.40 -10.42 15.79
N GLU A 263 0.34 -11.07 16.25
CA GLU A 263 0.22 -11.54 17.62
C GLU A 263 0.93 -12.91 17.77
N PRO A 264 1.80 -13.07 18.77
CA PRO A 264 2.44 -14.35 19.06
C PRO A 264 1.41 -15.49 19.24
N GLY A 265 1.61 -16.59 18.52
CA GLY A 265 0.73 -17.76 18.57
C GLY A 265 -0.39 -17.78 17.50
N THR A 266 -0.54 -16.74 16.67
CA THR A 266 -1.50 -16.73 15.55
C THR A 266 -1.20 -17.81 14.49
N GLY A 267 0.05 -18.24 14.36
CA GLY A 267 0.47 -19.16 13.30
C GLY A 267 0.62 -18.44 11.97
N SER A 268 -0.20 -18.79 10.98
CA SER A 268 -0.21 -18.15 9.65
C SER A 268 -1.18 -16.96 9.63
N LEU A 269 -0.68 -15.79 9.25
CA LEU A 269 -1.42 -14.53 9.14
C LEU A 269 -1.42 -14.02 7.69
N ALA A 270 -2.59 -13.88 7.09
CA ALA A 270 -2.72 -13.34 5.73
C ALA A 270 -2.18 -11.90 5.65
N LEU A 271 -1.24 -11.66 4.73
CA LEU A 271 -0.60 -10.35 4.55
C LEU A 271 -1.45 -9.41 3.70
N PHE A 272 -2.11 -9.95 2.67
CA PHE A 272 -2.64 -9.16 1.56
C PHE A 272 -4.10 -9.49 1.18
N PRO A 273 -5.05 -9.63 2.12
CA PRO A 273 -6.36 -10.23 1.88
C PRO A 273 -7.24 -9.51 0.85
N SER A 274 -6.96 -8.26 0.49
CA SER A 274 -7.72 -7.47 -0.50
C SER A 274 -6.84 -6.91 -1.61
N MET A 275 -5.62 -7.44 -1.74
CA MET A 275 -4.64 -6.93 -2.68
C MET A 275 -5.01 -7.27 -4.12
N HIS A 276 -4.83 -6.30 -5.01
CA HIS A 276 -5.08 -6.46 -6.45
C HIS A 276 -4.20 -5.50 -7.26
N LEU A 277 -3.87 -5.89 -8.49
CA LEU A 277 -3.04 -5.10 -9.38
C LEU A 277 -3.92 -4.19 -10.26
N GLU A 278 -3.82 -2.88 -10.06
CA GLU A 278 -4.44 -1.90 -10.96
C GLU A 278 -3.56 -1.71 -12.21
N THR A 279 -4.11 -1.94 -13.40
CA THR A 279 -3.40 -1.84 -14.69
C THR A 279 -3.83 -0.64 -15.53
N CYS A 280 -4.85 0.11 -15.10
CA CYS A 280 -5.36 1.29 -15.83
C CYS A 280 -5.83 0.98 -17.26
N ASP A 281 -6.48 -0.17 -17.44
CA ASP A 281 -7.01 -0.67 -18.72
C ASP A 281 -5.93 -1.02 -19.77
N GLU A 282 -4.66 -1.11 -19.39
CA GLU A 282 -3.58 -1.51 -20.29
C GLU A 282 -3.46 -3.05 -20.40
N PRO A 283 -3.35 -3.60 -21.63
CA PRO A 283 -3.32 -5.05 -21.83
C PRO A 283 -1.95 -5.65 -21.49
N ILE A 284 -1.93 -6.52 -20.49
CA ILE A 284 -0.75 -7.28 -20.04
C ILE A 284 -0.81 -8.74 -20.49
N THR A 285 0.34 -9.37 -20.71
CA THR A 285 0.46 -10.77 -21.15
C THR A 285 0.98 -11.71 -20.07
N SER A 286 1.82 -11.23 -19.16
CA SER A 286 2.25 -11.99 -17.99
C SER A 286 2.72 -11.07 -16.86
N ILE A 287 2.53 -11.50 -15.63
CA ILE A 287 2.97 -10.83 -14.42
C ILE A 287 3.97 -11.72 -13.70
N ARG A 288 5.05 -11.13 -13.20
CA ARG A 288 5.96 -11.76 -12.24
C ARG A 288 6.15 -10.80 -11.07
N ALA A 289 5.80 -11.24 -9.87
CA ALA A 289 6.07 -10.51 -8.63
C ALA A 289 6.99 -11.32 -7.73
N THR A 290 7.90 -10.63 -7.04
CA THR A 290 8.77 -11.19 -6.00
C THR A 290 8.46 -10.47 -4.70
N ILE A 291 8.15 -11.24 -3.65
CA ILE A 291 7.84 -10.77 -2.32
C ILE A 291 9.02 -11.16 -1.44
N ASP A 292 9.71 -10.16 -0.90
CA ASP A 292 10.86 -10.32 -0.01
C ASP A 292 10.47 -9.92 1.41
N LEU A 293 10.72 -10.81 2.35
CA LEU A 293 10.61 -10.61 3.79
C LEU A 293 12.04 -10.42 4.36
N GLU A 294 12.34 -9.23 4.84
CA GLU A 294 13.61 -8.94 5.49
C GLU A 294 13.60 -9.46 6.92
N THR A 295 14.34 -10.55 7.13
CA THR A 295 14.60 -11.17 8.43
C THR A 295 16.03 -10.92 8.92
N ASN A 296 16.82 -10.10 8.22
CA ASN A 296 18.28 -9.98 8.40
C ASN A 296 18.72 -9.30 9.72
N HIS A 297 17.85 -8.54 10.39
CA HIS A 297 18.11 -8.00 11.74
C HIS A 297 17.88 -9.03 12.85
N ILE A 298 17.31 -10.19 12.51
CA ILE A 298 17.23 -11.39 13.36
C ILE A 298 18.55 -12.12 13.12
N GLY A 299 19.42 -12.13 14.13
CA GLY A 299 20.79 -12.55 13.97
C GLY A 299 20.91 -13.99 13.47
N LYS A 300 21.80 -14.22 12.51
CA LYS A 300 22.49 -15.52 12.34
C LYS A 300 21.54 -16.69 12.07
N GLY A 301 20.90 -16.68 10.90
CA GLY A 301 19.91 -17.71 10.54
C GLY A 301 18.56 -17.44 11.18
N CYS A 302 17.52 -17.95 10.54
CA CYS A 302 16.14 -17.55 10.79
C CYS A 302 15.49 -18.09 12.06
N ASP A 303 16.18 -18.77 12.97
CA ASP A 303 15.61 -19.39 14.19
C ASP A 303 16.49 -19.39 15.45
N ARG A 304 17.61 -18.66 15.43
CA ARG A 304 18.70 -18.84 16.42
C ARG A 304 18.62 -17.94 17.66
N ASP A 305 17.65 -17.04 17.72
CA ASP A 305 17.49 -16.07 18.84
C ASP A 305 16.65 -16.62 20.00
N THR A 306 16.09 -17.84 19.88
CA THR A 306 15.10 -18.36 20.85
C THR A 306 15.57 -19.60 21.62
N TYR A 307 16.43 -20.45 21.02
CA TYR A 307 16.90 -21.68 21.65
C TYR A 307 18.40 -21.81 21.47
N SER A 308 19.09 -22.41 22.44
CA SER A 308 20.48 -22.81 22.22
C SER A 308 20.57 -23.89 21.13
N GLU A 309 21.68 -23.97 20.40
CA GLU A 309 21.91 -25.01 19.38
C GLU A 309 21.72 -26.41 19.98
N LYS A 310 22.21 -26.62 21.21
CA LYS A 310 22.02 -27.88 21.95
C LYS A 310 20.55 -28.19 22.20
N SER A 311 19.73 -27.20 22.54
CA SER A 311 18.29 -27.36 22.75
C SER A 311 17.56 -27.57 21.42
N LEU A 312 17.95 -26.88 20.34
CA LEU A 312 17.37 -27.03 19.01
C LEU A 312 17.60 -28.44 18.45
N HIS A 313 18.82 -28.98 18.60
CA HIS A 313 19.13 -30.37 18.25
C HIS A 313 18.22 -31.36 18.99
N LYS A 314 17.96 -31.15 20.29
CA LYS A 314 17.02 -32.00 21.06
C LYS A 314 15.58 -31.88 20.55
N LEU A 315 15.11 -30.65 20.28
CA LEU A 315 13.76 -30.40 19.75
C LEU A 315 13.55 -31.03 18.37
N CYS A 316 14.57 -31.02 17.52
CA CYS A 316 14.57 -31.69 16.23
C CYS A 316 14.69 -33.22 16.32
N GLY A 317 14.84 -33.78 17.52
CA GLY A 317 14.91 -35.22 17.76
C GLY A 317 16.30 -35.82 17.51
N ALA A 318 17.37 -35.02 17.57
CA ALA A 318 18.73 -35.54 17.58
C ALA A 318 18.94 -36.46 18.80
N SER A 319 19.68 -37.56 18.64
CA SER A 319 19.92 -38.49 19.74
C SER A 319 20.94 -37.94 20.74
N SER A 320 20.89 -38.41 21.99
CA SER A 320 21.93 -38.12 23.00
C SER A 320 23.34 -38.56 22.55
N GLY A 321 24.37 -37.93 23.13
CA GLY A 321 25.78 -38.23 22.87
C GLY A 321 26.53 -37.24 21.96
N THR A 322 25.98 -36.05 21.71
CA THR A 322 26.66 -34.97 20.98
C THR A 322 27.56 -34.18 21.94
N VAL A 323 28.82 -33.97 21.55
CA VAL A 323 29.79 -33.17 22.29
C VAL A 323 29.89 -31.79 21.66
N GLU A 324 29.62 -30.76 22.46
CA GLU A 324 29.76 -29.36 22.08
C GLU A 324 31.19 -28.91 22.36
N LEU A 325 31.88 -28.43 21.32
CA LEU A 325 33.29 -28.06 21.42
C LEU A 325 33.49 -26.56 21.72
N LEU A 326 32.47 -25.75 21.43
CA LEU A 326 32.41 -24.32 21.76
C LEU A 326 31.19 -24.02 22.67
N PRO A 327 31.11 -24.61 23.89
CA PRO A 327 30.03 -24.34 24.82
C PRO A 327 30.15 -22.94 25.43
N ALA A 328 29.04 -22.45 26.00
CA ALA A 328 29.05 -21.24 26.80
C ALA A 328 29.99 -21.39 28.02
N PRO A 329 30.82 -20.37 28.35
CA PRO A 329 31.71 -20.41 29.50
C PRO A 329 30.96 -20.71 30.79
N SER A 330 31.35 -21.77 31.48
CA SER A 330 30.77 -22.21 32.75
C SER A 330 31.83 -22.84 33.65
N SER A 331 31.44 -23.21 34.87
CA SER A 331 32.30 -23.92 35.84
C SER A 331 32.84 -25.27 35.34
N SER A 332 32.20 -25.89 34.34
CA SER A 332 32.63 -27.14 33.69
C SER A 332 33.20 -26.94 32.28
N ALA A 333 33.13 -25.72 31.74
CA ALA A 333 33.55 -25.36 30.39
C ALA A 333 34.47 -24.13 30.34
N ASN A 334 35.60 -24.19 31.07
CA ASN A 334 36.50 -23.05 31.22
C ASN A 334 37.41 -22.75 30.00
N TRP A 335 37.51 -23.66 29.03
CA TRP A 335 38.40 -23.48 27.86
C TRP A 335 37.92 -22.44 26.86
N THR A 336 36.64 -22.04 26.91
CA THR A 336 36.05 -21.02 26.01
C THR A 336 36.03 -19.61 26.60
N VAL A 337 36.36 -19.43 27.90
CA VAL A 337 36.33 -18.13 28.63
C VAL A 337 37.17 -17.04 27.93
N GLY A 338 38.29 -17.43 27.31
CA GLY A 338 39.24 -16.49 26.70
C GLY A 338 38.89 -16.05 25.27
N LEU A 339 37.79 -16.54 24.68
CA LEU A 339 37.41 -16.15 23.33
C LEU A 339 36.51 -14.91 23.31
N PRO A 340 36.72 -13.97 22.38
CA PRO A 340 35.80 -12.86 22.17
C PRO A 340 34.45 -13.40 21.70
N THR A 341 33.38 -12.90 22.30
CA THR A 341 32.02 -13.23 21.92
C THR A 341 31.25 -11.99 21.54
N ASP A 342 30.24 -12.12 20.69
CA ASP A 342 29.38 -10.98 20.41
C ASP A 342 28.47 -10.66 21.60
N ASN A 343 28.12 -9.39 21.78
CA ASN A 343 27.28 -8.91 22.89
C ASN A 343 25.78 -9.26 22.67
N GLY A 344 25.46 -10.40 22.06
CA GLY A 344 24.11 -10.80 21.67
C GLY A 344 23.29 -11.42 22.81
N HIS A 345 22.00 -11.10 22.86
CA HIS A 345 21.02 -11.58 23.86
C HIS A 345 20.85 -13.12 23.88
N ASP A 346 20.94 -13.68 25.10
CA ASP A 346 20.12 -14.73 25.74
C ASP A 346 19.79 -16.11 25.11
N SER A 347 20.49 -16.63 24.08
CA SER A 347 20.43 -18.10 23.86
C SER A 347 21.62 -18.82 23.22
N ASP A 348 22.43 -18.20 22.35
CA ASP A 348 23.56 -18.88 21.69
C ASP A 348 24.81 -18.03 21.51
N GLN A 349 25.90 -18.50 22.12
CA GLN A 349 27.18 -17.83 22.11
C GLN A 349 27.88 -17.93 20.76
N VAL A 350 28.31 -16.79 20.23
CA VAL A 350 29.10 -16.74 19.00
C VAL A 350 30.50 -16.30 19.30
N PHE A 351 31.42 -17.07 18.78
CA PHE A 351 32.83 -16.90 19.01
C PHE A 351 33.47 -16.25 17.79
N GLU A 352 34.14 -15.12 18.01
CA GLU A 352 34.86 -14.39 16.98
C GLU A 352 36.34 -14.82 16.94
N PHE A 353 36.79 -15.16 15.75
CA PHE A 353 38.17 -15.47 15.44
C PHE A 353 38.70 -14.41 14.49
N ASN A 354 39.67 -13.63 14.92
CA ASN A 354 40.29 -12.54 14.16
C ASN A 354 41.56 -12.98 13.42
N GLY A 355 41.86 -14.29 13.41
CA GLY A 355 43.09 -14.85 12.84
C GLY A 355 44.26 -14.95 13.81
N THR A 356 44.03 -14.85 15.13
CA THR A 356 45.08 -15.06 16.15
C THR A 356 44.65 -15.96 17.32
N GLN A 357 43.35 -16.20 17.48
CA GLN A 357 42.83 -17.03 18.56
C GLN A 357 42.81 -18.50 18.17
N ALA A 358 43.09 -19.36 19.14
CA ALA A 358 42.91 -20.79 19.03
C ALA A 358 42.54 -21.35 20.42
N ILE A 359 41.72 -22.40 20.45
CA ILE A 359 41.44 -23.13 21.69
C ILE A 359 41.96 -24.56 21.59
N LYS A 360 42.45 -25.09 22.71
CA LYS A 360 42.72 -26.52 22.90
C LYS A 360 41.52 -27.15 23.58
N VAL A 361 40.96 -28.19 22.96
CA VAL A 361 39.87 -28.96 23.58
C VAL A 361 40.47 -29.88 24.66
N PRO A 362 39.90 -29.93 25.87
CA PRO A 362 40.35 -30.83 26.92
C PRO A 362 40.38 -32.31 26.52
N GLU A 363 41.33 -33.05 27.08
CA GLU A 363 41.48 -34.49 26.84
C GLU A 363 40.28 -35.26 27.42
N GLY A 364 39.83 -36.30 26.72
CA GLY A 364 38.71 -37.15 27.16
C GLY A 364 37.31 -36.69 26.74
N LEU A 365 37.15 -35.47 26.18
CA LEU A 365 35.85 -34.99 25.67
C LEU A 365 35.44 -35.67 24.35
N VAL A 366 36.40 -35.95 23.49
CA VAL A 366 36.17 -36.56 22.16
C VAL A 366 37.10 -37.75 22.00
N SER A 367 36.61 -38.84 21.43
CA SER A 367 37.45 -40.00 21.10
C SER A 367 38.57 -39.60 20.14
N THR A 368 39.79 -40.02 20.45
CA THR A 368 40.98 -39.74 19.63
C THR A 368 41.07 -40.60 18.37
N SER A 369 40.37 -41.74 18.32
CA SER A 369 40.30 -42.62 17.15
C SER A 369 38.92 -42.56 16.50
N LEU A 370 38.80 -41.90 15.33
CA LEU A 370 37.56 -41.78 14.55
C LEU A 370 37.29 -43.04 13.71
N LYS A 371 37.34 -44.23 14.32
CA LYS A 371 37.07 -45.51 13.65
C LYS A 371 35.58 -45.77 13.43
N GLU A 372 34.74 -45.14 14.24
CA GLU A 372 33.30 -45.22 14.12
C GLU A 372 32.76 -44.04 13.29
N PRO A 373 31.62 -44.21 12.59
CA PRO A 373 30.97 -43.11 11.88
C PRO A 373 30.71 -41.93 12.81
N PHE A 374 30.88 -40.71 12.32
CA PHE A 374 30.66 -39.51 13.12
C PHE A 374 30.03 -38.38 12.31
N THR A 375 29.41 -37.45 13.02
CA THR A 375 28.91 -36.20 12.45
C THR A 375 29.65 -35.01 13.03
N LEU A 376 30.03 -34.07 12.17
CA LEU A 376 30.48 -32.73 12.55
C LEU A 376 29.41 -31.71 12.10
N SER A 377 29.02 -30.80 12.98
CA SER A 377 28.05 -29.73 12.71
C SER A 377 28.64 -28.40 13.14
N VAL A 378 28.52 -27.35 12.34
CA VAL A 378 28.96 -26.00 12.70
C VAL A 378 28.20 -24.93 11.92
N TRP A 379 27.80 -23.87 12.61
CA TRP A 379 27.42 -22.61 11.97
C TRP A 379 28.65 -21.76 11.77
N MET A 380 28.88 -21.32 10.55
CA MET A 380 30.05 -20.53 10.20
C MET A 380 29.65 -19.32 9.38
N ARG A 381 30.23 -18.17 9.73
CA ARG A 381 30.32 -16.99 8.87
C ARG A 381 31.80 -16.71 8.59
N HIS A 382 32.22 -16.89 7.34
CA HIS A 382 33.61 -16.64 6.96
C HIS A 382 33.91 -15.14 6.87
N GLY A 383 35.05 -14.72 7.43
CA GLY A 383 35.52 -13.34 7.36
C GLY A 383 36.03 -12.97 5.97
N PRO A 384 36.55 -11.73 5.77
CA PRO A 384 37.22 -11.36 4.53
C PRO A 384 38.46 -12.24 4.31
N GLY A 385 38.31 -13.27 3.47
CA GLY A 385 39.28 -14.35 3.34
C GLY A 385 40.66 -13.92 2.84
N ALA A 386 41.69 -14.58 3.39
CA ALA A 386 43.01 -14.62 2.77
C ALA A 386 43.06 -15.74 1.71
N ARG A 387 44.03 -15.69 0.80
CA ARG A 387 44.35 -16.82 -0.09
C ARG A 387 44.98 -18.01 0.66
N GLU A 388 45.15 -17.90 1.97
CA GLU A 388 45.86 -18.85 2.80
C GLU A 388 44.92 -19.93 3.34
N LYS A 389 45.48 -20.88 4.08
CA LYS A 389 44.73 -21.98 4.69
C LYS A 389 44.24 -21.55 6.07
N GLU A 390 42.93 -21.62 6.31
CA GLU A 390 42.28 -21.20 7.56
C GLU A 390 41.54 -22.38 8.19
N THR A 391 41.98 -22.80 9.39
CA THR A 391 41.55 -24.07 10.01
C THR A 391 40.45 -23.86 11.04
N ILE A 392 39.29 -24.49 10.81
CA ILE A 392 38.15 -24.47 11.72
C ILE A 392 38.41 -25.44 12.88
N LEU A 393 38.78 -26.68 12.56
CA LEU A 393 39.05 -27.76 13.52
C LEU A 393 40.30 -28.53 13.08
N CYS A 394 41.20 -28.84 14.01
CA CYS A 394 42.38 -29.66 13.74
C CYS A 394 42.68 -30.63 14.86
N ASN A 395 42.83 -31.91 14.55
CA ASN A 395 43.47 -32.89 15.41
C ASN A 395 44.84 -33.22 14.85
N SER A 396 45.86 -32.94 15.64
CA SER A 396 47.26 -33.09 15.26
C SER A 396 48.07 -33.61 16.43
N ASP A 397 49.21 -34.24 16.15
CA ASP A 397 50.19 -34.63 17.17
C ASP A 397 50.51 -33.46 18.14
N LYS A 398 50.58 -33.77 19.43
CA LYS A 398 50.81 -32.80 20.51
C LYS A 398 52.26 -32.29 20.57
N THR A 399 53.23 -33.07 20.08
CA THR A 399 54.68 -32.76 20.13
C THR A 399 55.46 -33.40 18.98
N GLU A 400 56.67 -32.88 18.69
CA GLU A 400 57.74 -33.46 17.83
C GLU A 400 57.44 -33.64 16.33
N MET A 401 56.18 -33.76 15.94
CA MET A 401 55.73 -33.98 14.57
C MET A 401 54.42 -33.21 14.36
N ASN A 402 54.23 -32.50 13.25
CA ASN A 402 52.95 -31.81 12.96
C ASN A 402 52.07 -32.65 12.05
N ARG A 403 51.81 -33.89 12.46
CA ARG A 403 50.98 -34.78 11.65
C ARG A 403 49.53 -34.53 12.01
N HIS A 404 48.77 -34.10 11.00
CA HIS A 404 47.34 -33.89 11.14
C HIS A 404 46.66 -35.25 10.91
N HIS A 405 45.92 -35.70 11.92
CA HIS A 405 45.10 -36.92 11.86
C HIS A 405 43.80 -36.61 11.13
N TYR A 406 43.13 -35.53 11.52
CA TYR A 406 42.00 -34.98 10.78
C TYR A 406 41.92 -33.47 10.93
N SER A 407 41.36 -32.78 9.94
CA SER A 407 41.18 -31.33 9.97
C SER A 407 40.06 -30.88 9.03
N LEU A 408 39.28 -29.89 9.47
CA LEU A 408 38.35 -29.15 8.63
C LEU A 408 38.88 -27.73 8.45
N TYR A 409 39.05 -27.29 7.20
CA TYR A 409 39.59 -25.97 6.89
C TYR A 409 38.99 -25.38 5.62
N VAL A 410 39.07 -24.04 5.54
CA VAL A 410 38.70 -23.26 4.36
C VAL A 410 39.95 -22.84 3.62
N HIS A 411 39.93 -22.94 2.30
CA HIS A 411 41.00 -22.46 1.44
C HIS A 411 40.47 -22.04 0.07
N ASN A 412 40.58 -20.75 -0.27
CA ASN A 412 40.18 -20.21 -1.58
C ASN A 412 38.73 -20.57 -1.99
N CYS A 413 37.77 -20.26 -1.12
CA CYS A 413 36.33 -20.57 -1.31
C CYS A 413 36.04 -22.06 -1.48
N ARG A 414 36.82 -22.89 -0.80
CA ARG A 414 36.62 -24.33 -0.73
C ARG A 414 36.62 -24.74 0.72
N LEU A 415 35.73 -25.67 1.03
CA LEU A 415 35.76 -26.41 2.29
C LEU A 415 36.51 -27.72 2.01
N ILE A 416 37.47 -28.06 2.87
CA ILE A 416 38.25 -29.28 2.75
C ILE A 416 38.21 -30.03 4.08
N LEU A 417 37.86 -31.31 4.02
CA LEU A 417 38.02 -32.26 5.10
C LEU A 417 39.23 -33.15 4.82
N LEU A 418 40.22 -33.11 5.71
CA LEU A 418 41.32 -34.06 5.79
C LEU A 418 40.97 -35.12 6.85
N LEU A 419 41.06 -36.40 6.51
CA LEU A 419 40.83 -37.55 7.40
C LEU A 419 41.83 -38.66 7.05
N ARG A 420 42.95 -38.72 7.77
CA ARG A 420 43.99 -39.74 7.57
C ARG A 420 43.71 -41.00 8.37
N GLN A 421 44.16 -42.12 7.82
CA GLN A 421 43.96 -43.44 8.41
C GLN A 421 44.97 -43.71 9.53
N ASP A 422 44.50 -44.44 10.54
CA ASP A 422 45.34 -44.92 11.62
C ASP A 422 46.35 -45.99 11.14
N PRO A 423 47.53 -46.09 11.78
CA PRO A 423 48.58 -47.04 11.42
C PRO A 423 48.18 -48.52 11.54
N SER A 424 47.08 -48.82 12.24
CA SER A 424 46.60 -50.17 12.50
C SER A 424 45.84 -50.81 11.32
N GLU A 425 45.65 -50.05 10.23
CA GLU A 425 44.87 -50.48 9.07
C GLU A 425 45.74 -51.01 7.92
N ALA A 426 45.14 -51.72 6.96
CA ALA A 426 45.85 -52.30 5.83
C ALA A 426 46.63 -51.24 5.03
N GLU A 427 47.85 -51.57 4.60
CA GLU A 427 48.81 -50.75 3.85
C GLU A 427 48.36 -50.40 2.41
N ASN A 428 47.17 -49.81 2.26
CA ASN A 428 46.60 -49.43 0.97
C ASN A 428 46.22 -47.95 0.95
N TYR A 429 46.29 -47.32 -0.22
CA TYR A 429 45.75 -45.98 -0.46
C TYR A 429 44.24 -45.99 -0.24
N LYS A 430 43.75 -45.00 0.51
CA LYS A 430 42.32 -44.77 0.73
C LYS A 430 42.01 -43.28 0.66
N PRO A 431 40.75 -42.88 0.40
CA PRO A 431 40.32 -41.49 0.47
C PRO A 431 40.78 -40.81 1.77
N ALA A 432 41.34 -39.61 1.65
CA ALA A 432 41.95 -38.88 2.76
C ALA A 432 41.65 -37.39 2.74
N GLU A 433 41.51 -36.75 1.58
CA GLU A 433 40.98 -35.38 1.51
C GLU A 433 39.77 -35.28 0.60
N PHE A 434 38.75 -34.57 1.07
CA PHE A 434 37.50 -34.33 0.37
C PHE A 434 37.35 -32.82 0.15
N HIS A 435 37.16 -32.41 -1.11
CA HIS A 435 37.16 -31.00 -1.50
C HIS A 435 35.79 -30.61 -2.06
N TRP A 436 35.21 -29.54 -1.51
CA TRP A 436 33.96 -28.94 -1.99
C TRP A 436 34.21 -27.49 -2.41
N LYS A 437 33.67 -27.10 -3.57
CA LYS A 437 33.65 -25.70 -3.99
C LYS A 437 32.30 -25.11 -3.59
N LEU A 438 32.31 -24.13 -2.69
CA LEU A 438 31.11 -23.58 -2.06
C LEU A 438 31.17 -22.06 -2.15
N ASP A 439 30.14 -21.45 -2.76
CA ASP A 439 30.02 -19.99 -2.78
C ASP A 439 29.74 -19.46 -1.36
N GLN A 440 29.01 -20.25 -0.56
CA GLN A 440 28.71 -20.07 0.87
C GLN A 440 29.95 -19.91 1.74
N ALA A 441 31.08 -20.48 1.33
CA ALA A 441 32.33 -20.32 2.08
C ALA A 441 32.96 -18.93 1.88
N CYS A 442 32.37 -18.04 1.07
CA CYS A 442 32.96 -16.75 0.67
C CYS A 442 31.99 -15.57 0.50
N ASP A 443 30.67 -15.77 0.64
CA ASP A 443 29.66 -14.71 0.56
C ASP A 443 29.56 -13.85 1.84
N LYS A 444 30.21 -14.28 2.92
CA LYS A 444 30.25 -13.63 4.23
C LYS A 444 28.89 -13.66 4.95
N GLU A 445 28.04 -14.61 4.57
CA GLU A 445 26.77 -14.89 5.24
C GLU A 445 26.93 -16.08 6.21
N TRP A 446 25.89 -16.33 6.99
CA TRP A 446 25.86 -17.46 7.94
C TRP A 446 25.33 -18.70 7.23
N HIS A 447 26.07 -19.80 7.34
CA HIS A 447 25.66 -21.08 6.78
C HIS A 447 25.85 -22.21 7.79
N HIS A 448 24.97 -23.21 7.71
CA HIS A 448 25.03 -24.42 8.53
C HIS A 448 25.73 -25.53 7.76
N TYR A 449 26.87 -25.98 8.26
CA TYR A 449 27.66 -27.05 7.66
C TYR A 449 27.54 -28.33 8.48
N VAL A 450 27.04 -29.40 7.87
CA VAL A 450 26.96 -30.73 8.49
C VAL A 450 27.72 -31.74 7.64
N LEU A 451 28.72 -32.39 8.23
CA LEU A 451 29.48 -33.48 7.61
C LEU A 451 29.11 -34.80 8.29
N ASN A 452 28.44 -35.67 7.54
CA ASN A 452 28.24 -37.06 7.93
C ASN A 452 29.39 -37.89 7.34
N VAL A 453 30.22 -38.45 8.22
CA VAL A 453 31.42 -39.20 7.85
C VAL A 453 31.18 -40.68 8.17
N GLU A 454 30.99 -41.48 7.13
CA GLU A 454 30.92 -42.93 7.18
C GLU A 454 31.99 -43.48 6.24
N PHE A 455 33.21 -43.53 6.76
CA PHE A 455 34.39 -43.81 5.97
C PHE A 455 34.25 -45.10 5.12
N PRO A 456 34.56 -45.07 3.80
CA PRO A 456 35.27 -44.02 3.06
C PRO A 456 34.39 -42.91 2.46
N ALA A 457 33.09 -42.88 2.75
CA ALA A 457 32.17 -41.89 2.21
C ALA A 457 32.01 -40.69 3.17
N VAL A 458 31.86 -39.50 2.59
CA VAL A 458 31.56 -38.27 3.33
C VAL A 458 30.44 -37.53 2.61
N SER A 459 29.38 -37.20 3.33
CA SER A 459 28.27 -36.38 2.84
C SER A 459 28.32 -35.02 3.50
N LEU A 460 28.44 -33.97 2.68
CA LEU A 460 28.32 -32.58 3.13
C LEU A 460 26.90 -32.08 2.89
N PHE A 461 26.32 -31.48 3.91
CA PHE A 461 25.11 -30.68 3.82
C PHE A 461 25.47 -29.24 4.14
N VAL A 462 25.07 -28.32 3.27
CA VAL A 462 25.11 -26.88 3.53
C VAL A 462 23.69 -26.40 3.43
N ASP A 463 23.15 -25.85 4.52
CA ASP A 463 21.79 -25.30 4.55
C ASP A 463 20.72 -26.32 4.10
N GLY A 464 20.83 -27.57 4.60
CA GLY A 464 19.96 -28.69 4.24
C GLY A 464 20.19 -29.29 2.83
N THR A 465 20.95 -28.61 1.98
CA THR A 465 21.26 -29.04 0.61
C THR A 465 22.51 -29.92 0.58
N THR A 466 22.46 -31.04 -0.15
CA THR A 466 23.58 -31.98 -0.25
C THR A 466 24.58 -31.53 -1.31
N PHE A 467 25.88 -31.57 -0.97
CA PHE A 467 26.99 -31.23 -1.86
C PHE A 467 27.95 -32.42 -2.02
N GLU A 468 28.17 -32.81 -3.26
CA GLU A 468 29.13 -33.85 -3.61
C GLU A 468 30.56 -33.27 -3.72
N PRO A 469 31.59 -33.97 -3.23
CA PRO A 469 32.96 -33.52 -3.37
C PRO A 469 33.38 -33.57 -4.85
N PHE A 470 34.00 -32.50 -5.35
CA PHE A 470 34.48 -32.45 -6.74
C PHE A 470 35.83 -33.16 -6.91
N LEU A 471 36.59 -33.30 -5.81
CA LEU A 471 37.88 -33.96 -5.77
C LEU A 471 38.00 -34.73 -4.46
N VAL A 472 38.40 -35.99 -4.57
CA VAL A 472 38.79 -36.84 -3.45
C VAL A 472 40.21 -37.31 -3.71
N THR A 473 41.14 -37.00 -2.81
CA THR A 473 42.53 -37.46 -2.89
C THR A 473 42.74 -38.63 -1.95
N GLU A 474 43.53 -39.60 -2.38
CA GLU A 474 43.90 -40.75 -1.56
C GLU A 474 45.26 -40.52 -0.90
N ASP A 475 45.41 -40.97 0.34
CA ASP A 475 46.68 -40.90 1.08
C ASP A 475 47.00 -42.27 1.68
N TYR A 476 48.27 -42.46 2.02
CA TYR A 476 48.75 -43.66 2.70
C TYR A 476 48.50 -43.54 4.22
N PRO A 477 48.26 -44.65 4.96
CA PRO A 477 48.06 -44.59 6.40
C PRO A 477 49.21 -43.91 7.14
N LEU A 478 48.90 -43.20 8.23
CA LEU A 478 49.91 -42.56 9.06
C LEU A 478 50.86 -43.60 9.65
N HIS A 479 52.15 -43.26 9.75
CA HIS A 479 53.12 -44.09 10.45
C HIS A 479 52.78 -44.20 11.94
N SER A 480 52.96 -45.39 12.52
CA SER A 480 52.71 -45.64 13.94
C SER A 480 53.62 -44.82 14.84
N THR A 481 53.02 -44.15 15.83
CA THR A 481 53.72 -43.32 16.82
C THR A 481 53.08 -43.47 18.20
N LYS A 482 53.84 -43.12 19.23
CA LYS A 482 53.38 -43.08 20.63
C LYS A 482 53.03 -41.67 21.11
N ILE A 483 52.92 -40.72 20.19
CA ILE A 483 52.62 -39.31 20.49
C ILE A 483 51.10 -39.18 20.60
N GLU A 484 50.65 -38.54 21.67
CA GLU A 484 49.24 -38.20 21.87
C GLU A 484 48.80 -37.12 20.88
N SER A 485 47.54 -37.14 20.45
CA SER A 485 46.98 -36.09 19.62
C SER A 485 46.29 -35.01 20.45
N GLN A 486 46.24 -33.80 19.90
CA GLN A 486 45.59 -32.63 20.47
C GLN A 486 44.56 -32.09 19.48
N LEU A 487 43.31 -31.97 19.94
CA LEU A 487 42.24 -31.30 19.20
C LEU A 487 42.28 -29.79 19.48
N THR A 488 42.20 -29.00 18.41
CA THR A 488 42.27 -27.54 18.43
C THR A 488 41.20 -26.94 17.53
N ILE A 489 40.70 -25.76 17.90
CA ILE A 489 39.70 -24.99 17.17
C ILE A 489 40.26 -23.62 16.81
N GLY A 490 39.98 -23.16 15.60
CA GLY A 490 40.39 -21.85 15.10
C GLY A 490 41.85 -21.75 14.66
N ALA A 491 42.64 -22.81 14.80
CA ALA A 491 43.98 -22.97 14.27
C ALA A 491 44.36 -24.45 14.22
N CYS A 492 45.56 -24.76 13.73
CA CYS A 492 46.17 -26.08 13.90
C CYS A 492 47.53 -25.98 14.60
N TRP A 493 47.92 -27.04 15.31
CA TRP A 493 49.22 -27.13 15.97
C TRP A 493 50.36 -27.27 14.94
N GLN A 494 51.40 -26.42 15.04
CA GLN A 494 52.56 -26.49 14.16
C GLN A 494 53.91 -26.15 14.85
N ASP A 495 54.76 -27.13 15.12
CA ASP A 495 56.17 -26.96 15.48
C ASP A 495 56.98 -26.34 14.31
N ASN A 496 57.60 -25.18 14.53
CA ASN A 496 58.52 -24.54 13.59
C ASN A 496 59.95 -25.00 13.87
N SER A 497 60.29 -26.22 13.46
CA SER A 497 61.67 -26.68 13.41
C SER A 497 62.32 -26.42 12.03
N GLY A 498 62.09 -25.25 11.41
CA GLY A 498 62.59 -25.02 10.05
C GLY A 498 62.29 -23.70 9.35
N HIS A 499 62.49 -22.54 9.99
CA HIS A 499 62.88 -21.31 9.26
C HIS A 499 63.50 -20.29 10.23
N ASP A 500 64.75 -20.55 10.63
CA ASP A 500 65.62 -19.50 11.17
C ASP A 500 66.24 -18.74 9.98
N ASN A 501 65.55 -17.68 9.58
CA ASN A 501 66.12 -16.44 9.10
C ASN A 501 64.94 -15.50 8.90
N ASP A 502 64.61 -14.74 9.93
CA ASP A 502 64.56 -13.28 9.82
C ASP A 502 64.25 -12.68 11.19
N THR A 503 65.09 -11.71 11.55
CA THR A 503 65.00 -10.90 12.76
C THR A 503 63.74 -10.03 12.71
N GLU A 504 62.69 -10.40 13.42
CA GLU A 504 61.69 -9.44 13.88
C GLU A 504 61.05 -9.92 15.19
N SER A 505 61.22 -9.11 16.24
CA SER A 505 60.69 -9.33 17.58
C SER A 505 59.16 -9.13 17.58
N VAL A 506 58.41 -10.22 17.65
CA VAL A 506 56.97 -10.19 17.98
C VAL A 506 56.80 -10.42 19.48
N SER A 507 56.09 -9.50 20.12
CA SER A 507 55.74 -9.49 21.54
C SER A 507 54.94 -10.74 21.97
N GLU A 508 55.32 -11.30 23.12
CA GLU A 508 54.69 -12.46 23.76
C GLU A 508 53.17 -12.30 23.96
N PRO A 509 52.36 -13.36 23.69
CA PRO A 509 51.00 -13.43 24.21
C PRO A 509 51.03 -13.95 25.66
N THR A 510 50.37 -13.23 26.55
CA THR A 510 50.15 -13.61 27.94
C THR A 510 49.20 -14.80 28.04
N SER A 511 49.74 -16.02 28.04
CA SER A 511 49.38 -17.17 28.88
C SER A 511 50.02 -18.47 28.34
N GLY A 512 51.04 -18.98 29.03
CA GLY A 512 51.38 -20.41 29.07
C GLY A 512 51.96 -21.10 27.82
N GLY A 513 53.28 -20.95 27.60
CA GLY A 513 54.17 -22.04 27.15
C GLY A 513 54.22 -22.43 25.66
N ASN A 514 55.26 -21.93 24.94
CA ASN A 514 55.95 -22.49 23.77
C ASN A 514 55.20 -23.49 22.84
N ALA A 515 54.21 -23.01 22.08
CA ALA A 515 53.66 -23.73 20.92
C ALA A 515 53.20 -22.75 19.83
N LYS A 516 53.71 -22.86 18.61
CA LYS A 516 53.27 -21.99 17.50
C LYS A 516 52.04 -22.62 16.85
N MET A 517 50.86 -22.09 17.14
CA MET A 517 49.66 -22.37 16.34
C MET A 517 49.81 -21.70 14.97
N ALA A 518 49.24 -22.30 13.93
CA ALA A 518 49.24 -21.77 12.57
C ALA A 518 47.88 -21.99 11.88
N GLN A 519 47.69 -21.42 10.68
CA GLN A 519 46.45 -21.57 9.90
C GLN A 519 45.23 -21.04 10.66
N PHE A 520 45.36 -19.86 11.26
CA PHE A 520 44.31 -19.27 12.08
C PHE A 520 43.07 -18.94 11.26
N PHE A 521 41.90 -19.31 11.77
CA PHE A 521 40.61 -19.01 11.20
C PHE A 521 40.24 -17.52 11.37
N ARG A 522 39.58 -16.96 10.37
CA ARG A 522 39.01 -15.61 10.41
C ARG A 522 37.51 -15.64 10.14
N GLY A 523 36.72 -15.24 11.12
CA GLY A 523 35.26 -15.24 11.01
C GLY A 523 34.59 -15.54 12.33
N ASN A 524 33.36 -16.02 12.26
CA ASN A 524 32.55 -16.36 13.42
C ASN A 524 32.12 -17.83 13.35
N LEU A 525 32.22 -18.52 14.49
CA LEU A 525 31.77 -19.90 14.66
C LEU A 525 30.72 -19.97 15.77
N ALA A 526 29.76 -20.87 15.61
CA ALA A 526 28.77 -21.20 16.63
C ALA A 526 28.31 -22.65 16.50
N GLY A 527 27.84 -23.23 17.60
CA GLY A 527 27.28 -24.58 17.59
C GLY A 527 28.21 -25.66 17.04
N LEU A 528 29.53 -25.51 17.24
CA LEU A 528 30.51 -26.48 16.76
C LEU A 528 30.39 -27.77 17.58
N MET A 529 29.87 -28.81 16.96
CA MET A 529 29.55 -30.08 17.62
C MET A 529 30.16 -31.27 16.89
N ILE A 530 30.54 -32.30 17.66
CA ILE A 530 30.94 -33.60 17.15
C ILE A 530 30.13 -34.71 17.82
N ARG A 531 29.65 -35.67 17.02
CA ARG A 531 28.89 -36.83 17.49
C ARG A 531 29.53 -38.10 16.98
N SER A 532 30.12 -38.89 17.88
CA SER A 532 30.77 -40.16 17.54
C SER A 532 29.78 -41.33 17.58
N GLY A 533 29.97 -42.32 16.70
CA GLY A 533 29.23 -43.58 16.66
C GLY A 533 27.89 -43.54 15.92
N LYS A 534 27.39 -42.37 15.50
CA LYS A 534 26.12 -42.22 14.77
C LYS A 534 26.13 -41.02 13.83
N LEU A 535 25.44 -41.17 12.70
CA LEU A 535 25.21 -40.11 11.72
C LEU A 535 23.94 -39.32 12.05
N GLU A 536 23.89 -38.06 11.60
CA GLU A 536 22.72 -37.21 11.72
C GLU A 536 21.70 -37.50 10.62
N ASN A 537 20.42 -37.54 10.99
CA ASN A 537 19.34 -37.83 10.05
C ASN A 537 19.03 -36.59 9.22
N LYS A 538 18.80 -36.73 7.91
CA LYS A 538 18.38 -35.63 7.05
C LYS A 538 17.17 -34.87 7.60
N LYS A 539 16.19 -35.54 8.23
CA LYS A 539 15.06 -34.85 8.88
C LYS A 539 15.48 -33.92 10.03
N VAL A 540 16.52 -34.29 10.76
CA VAL A 540 17.08 -33.47 11.84
C VAL A 540 17.85 -32.29 11.22
N ILE A 541 18.67 -32.54 10.20
CA ILE A 541 19.41 -31.50 9.45
C ILE A 541 18.43 -30.48 8.86
N ASP A 542 17.39 -30.95 8.18
CA ASP A 542 16.37 -30.10 7.59
C ASP A 542 15.61 -29.31 8.69
N CYS A 543 15.34 -29.91 9.86
CA CYS A 543 14.72 -29.21 11.01
C CYS A 543 15.61 -28.14 11.64
N LEU A 544 16.93 -28.36 11.70
CA LEU A 544 17.91 -27.39 12.23
C LEU A 544 18.05 -26.17 11.32
N TYR A 545 17.83 -26.35 10.01
CA TYR A 545 17.95 -25.29 9.01
C TYR A 545 16.63 -24.59 8.67
N THR A 546 15.50 -25.31 8.67
CA THR A 546 14.21 -24.77 8.23
C THR A 546 13.71 -23.71 9.18
N CYS A 547 13.48 -22.52 8.65
CA CYS A 547 12.93 -21.39 9.37
C CYS A 547 11.51 -21.65 9.85
N LYS A 548 11.25 -21.39 11.12
CA LYS A 548 9.90 -21.33 11.70
C LYS A 548 9.22 -20.00 11.45
N GLU A 549 9.95 -19.00 10.93
CA GLU A 549 9.46 -17.70 10.51
C GLU A 549 9.70 -17.53 8.99
N GLY A 550 8.66 -17.17 8.24
CA GLY A 550 8.77 -17.00 6.79
C GLY A 550 7.46 -16.63 6.10
N LEU A 551 7.48 -16.68 4.76
CA LEU A 551 6.31 -16.56 3.91
C LEU A 551 5.70 -17.95 3.68
N ASP A 552 4.38 -18.04 3.74
CA ASP A 552 3.61 -19.24 3.44
C ASP A 552 2.47 -18.92 2.46
N VAL A 553 2.09 -19.90 1.63
CA VAL A 553 1.05 -19.75 0.61
C VAL A 553 0.13 -20.96 0.65
N GLN A 554 -1.11 -20.72 1.08
CA GLN A 554 -2.14 -21.75 1.14
C GLN A 554 -3.14 -21.56 0.00
N LEU A 555 -3.00 -22.36 -1.06
CA LEU A 555 -3.83 -22.25 -2.25
C LEU A 555 -4.86 -23.37 -2.35
N PRO A 556 -6.10 -23.07 -2.77
CA PRO A 556 -7.01 -24.08 -3.30
C PRO A 556 -6.42 -24.76 -4.55
N GLU A 557 -6.62 -26.08 -4.71
CA GLU A 557 -6.07 -26.88 -5.83
C GLU A 557 -6.31 -26.28 -7.22
N GLU A 558 -7.46 -25.61 -7.42
CA GLU A 558 -7.88 -25.03 -8.70
C GLU A 558 -6.97 -23.87 -9.14
N VAL A 559 -6.49 -23.05 -8.20
CA VAL A 559 -5.66 -21.86 -8.46
C VAL A 559 -4.18 -22.22 -8.63
N ALA A 560 -3.72 -23.28 -7.96
CA ALA A 560 -2.34 -23.75 -8.00
C ALA A 560 -1.87 -24.19 -9.40
N SER A 561 -2.80 -24.48 -10.32
CA SER A 561 -2.49 -24.90 -11.68
C SER A 561 -2.25 -23.75 -12.67
N ALA A 562 -2.72 -22.54 -12.36
CA ALA A 562 -2.67 -21.38 -13.26
C ALA A 562 -1.47 -20.44 -12.99
N VAL A 563 -0.88 -20.53 -11.79
CA VAL A 563 0.18 -19.61 -11.35
C VAL A 563 1.34 -20.42 -10.79
N LYS A 564 2.56 -20.09 -11.21
CA LYS A 564 3.79 -20.69 -10.71
C LYS A 564 4.26 -19.96 -9.46
N VAL A 565 4.45 -20.70 -8.38
CA VAL A 565 4.90 -20.18 -7.08
C VAL A 565 6.21 -20.88 -6.70
N GLU A 566 7.27 -20.11 -6.45
CA GLU A 566 8.59 -20.61 -6.06
C GLU A 566 9.07 -19.91 -4.78
N PHE A 567 9.45 -20.70 -3.77
CA PHE A 567 10.06 -20.22 -2.53
C PHE A 567 11.58 -20.32 -2.60
N ASN A 568 12.26 -19.39 -1.95
CA ASN A 568 13.67 -19.58 -1.64
C ASN A 568 13.84 -20.59 -0.47
N PRO A 569 15.04 -21.18 -0.30
CA PRO A 569 15.26 -22.26 0.67
C PRO A 569 14.96 -21.91 2.14
N ASN A 570 15.06 -20.63 2.53
CA ASN A 570 14.80 -20.14 3.88
C ASN A 570 13.38 -19.52 4.03
N GLN A 571 12.52 -19.66 3.01
CA GLN A 571 11.16 -19.11 2.96
C GLN A 571 11.05 -17.59 3.21
N SER A 572 12.14 -16.83 3.07
CA SER A 572 12.15 -15.37 3.21
C SER A 572 11.76 -14.64 1.92
N SER A 573 11.71 -15.32 0.78
CA SER A 573 11.37 -14.74 -0.51
C SER A 573 10.50 -15.69 -1.32
N LEU A 574 9.49 -15.13 -1.97
CA LEU A 574 8.52 -15.84 -2.78
C LEU A 574 8.41 -15.18 -4.15
N THR A 575 8.54 -15.96 -5.23
CA THR A 575 8.29 -15.50 -6.59
C THR A 575 7.01 -16.12 -7.14
N VAL A 576 6.13 -15.26 -7.64
CA VAL A 576 4.84 -15.62 -8.24
C VAL A 576 4.84 -15.19 -9.71
N GLU A 577 4.51 -16.10 -10.63
CA GLU A 577 4.44 -15.84 -12.08
C GLU A 577 3.15 -16.41 -12.66
N GLY A 578 2.40 -15.60 -13.42
CA GLY A 578 1.15 -16.01 -14.06
C GLY A 578 0.77 -15.11 -15.23
N ASP A 579 -0.17 -15.59 -16.07
CA ASP A 579 -0.70 -14.88 -17.24
C ASP A 579 -2.15 -14.39 -17.06
N ASP A 580 -2.89 -14.95 -16.09
CA ASP A 580 -4.23 -14.51 -15.69
C ASP A 580 -4.19 -13.60 -14.45
N ILE A 581 -4.63 -12.35 -14.59
CA ILE A 581 -4.58 -11.35 -13.51
C ILE A 581 -5.49 -11.71 -12.32
N ASP A 582 -6.66 -12.29 -12.59
CA ASP A 582 -7.63 -12.65 -11.54
C ASP A 582 -7.10 -13.82 -10.69
N ALA A 583 -6.48 -14.82 -11.31
CA ALA A 583 -5.79 -15.90 -10.61
C ALA A 583 -4.55 -15.39 -9.88
N PHE A 584 -3.79 -14.48 -10.48
CA PHE A 584 -2.61 -13.87 -9.87
C PHE A 584 -2.99 -13.11 -8.58
N ASP A 585 -4.01 -12.26 -8.64
CA ASP A 585 -4.51 -11.51 -7.48
C ASP A 585 -5.00 -12.45 -6.37
N LYS A 586 -5.69 -13.54 -6.71
CA LYS A 586 -6.08 -14.57 -5.73
C LYS A 586 -4.88 -15.19 -5.03
N VAL A 587 -3.79 -15.50 -5.76
CA VAL A 587 -2.57 -16.04 -5.13
C VAL A 587 -1.96 -15.01 -4.19
N MET A 588 -1.85 -13.76 -4.63
CA MET A 588 -1.33 -12.67 -3.79
C MET A 588 -2.13 -12.51 -2.50
N GLN A 589 -3.46 -12.66 -2.56
CA GLN A 589 -4.35 -12.57 -1.41
C GLN A 589 -4.18 -13.70 -0.37
N HIS A 590 -3.60 -14.83 -0.77
CA HIS A 590 -3.35 -15.98 0.11
C HIS A 590 -1.90 -16.06 0.60
N ILE A 591 -1.06 -15.08 0.26
CA ILE A 591 0.28 -14.95 0.85
C ILE A 591 0.10 -14.58 2.32
N SER A 592 0.75 -15.35 3.17
CA SER A 592 0.70 -15.22 4.61
C SER A 592 2.10 -15.14 5.20
N TYR A 593 2.21 -14.45 6.33
CA TYR A 593 3.37 -14.51 7.20
C TYR A 593 3.12 -15.62 8.21
N LEU A 594 4.05 -16.56 8.27
CA LEU A 594 4.01 -17.68 9.18
C LEU A 594 5.08 -17.48 10.24
N ASN A 595 4.70 -17.57 11.50
CA ASN A 595 5.63 -17.74 12.60
C ASN A 595 5.14 -18.88 13.51
N SER A 596 5.90 -19.98 13.58
CA SER A 596 5.56 -21.16 14.37
C SER A 596 6.38 -21.26 15.67
N ARG A 597 7.12 -20.21 16.02
CA ARG A 597 7.84 -20.15 17.30
C ARG A 597 6.87 -19.92 18.46
N GLN A 598 7.20 -20.52 19.60
CA GLN A 598 6.45 -20.30 20.84
C GLN A 598 6.65 -18.88 21.39
N PHE A 599 7.87 -18.35 21.26
CA PHE A 599 8.24 -16.99 21.67
C PHE A 599 8.93 -16.29 20.49
N PRO A 600 8.16 -15.72 19.54
CA PRO A 600 8.72 -15.05 18.38
C PRO A 600 9.47 -13.78 18.77
N THR A 601 10.58 -13.48 18.07
CA THR A 601 11.38 -12.29 18.35
C THR A 601 10.59 -11.02 17.99
N PRO A 602 10.32 -10.11 18.95
CA PRO A 602 9.56 -8.89 18.69
C PRO A 602 10.28 -7.96 17.71
N GLY A 603 9.51 -7.15 16.99
CA GLY A 603 10.03 -6.09 16.12
C GLY A 603 9.53 -6.13 14.69
N ILE A 604 10.14 -5.30 13.85
CA ILE A 604 9.67 -5.01 12.48
C ILE A 604 10.29 -6.02 11.50
N ARG A 605 9.52 -6.54 10.55
CA ARG A 605 9.98 -7.30 9.37
C ARG A 605 9.59 -6.53 8.13
N HIS A 606 10.55 -6.01 7.38
CA HIS A 606 10.24 -5.26 6.17
C HIS A 606 9.76 -6.20 5.07
N LEU A 607 8.72 -5.78 4.35
CA LEU A 607 8.17 -6.46 3.20
C LEU A 607 8.40 -5.59 1.97
N ARG A 608 8.93 -6.19 0.90
CA ARG A 608 9.07 -5.54 -0.40
C ARG A 608 8.46 -6.42 -1.48
N ILE A 609 7.62 -5.83 -2.31
CA ILE A 609 7.01 -6.48 -3.47
C ILE A 609 7.55 -5.79 -4.71
N SER A 610 8.36 -6.51 -5.46
CA SER A 610 8.92 -6.07 -6.75
C SER A 610 8.11 -6.69 -7.87
N THR A 611 7.62 -5.91 -8.84
CA THR A 611 6.72 -6.42 -9.89
C THR A 611 7.23 -6.08 -11.28
N THR A 612 7.21 -7.09 -12.16
CA THR A 612 7.54 -6.96 -13.58
C THR A 612 6.37 -7.46 -14.39
N VAL A 613 5.94 -6.67 -15.37
CA VAL A 613 4.86 -7.02 -16.30
C VAL A 613 5.42 -7.13 -17.72
N LYS A 614 4.92 -8.09 -18.48
CA LYS A 614 5.16 -8.16 -19.93
C LYS A 614 3.90 -7.71 -20.65
N CYS A 615 4.09 -6.97 -21.73
CA CYS A 615 3.03 -6.39 -22.53
C CYS A 615 3.19 -6.81 -24.00
N PHE A 616 2.17 -6.60 -24.83
CA PHE A 616 2.22 -6.94 -26.26
C PHE A 616 3.24 -6.10 -27.04
N THR A 617 3.50 -4.86 -26.63
CA THR A 617 4.52 -3.99 -27.20
C THR A 617 5.31 -3.28 -26.10
N GLU A 618 6.63 -3.15 -26.25
CA GLU A 618 7.49 -2.51 -25.23
C GLU A 618 7.17 -1.02 -25.04
N GLU A 619 6.72 -0.30 -26.09
CA GLU A 619 6.40 1.13 -26.02
C GLU A 619 5.12 1.46 -25.23
N SER A 620 4.20 0.49 -25.08
CA SER A 620 2.98 0.65 -24.28
C SER A 620 3.07 0.01 -22.90
N CYS A 621 4.24 -0.53 -22.54
CA CYS A 621 4.30 -1.36 -21.35
C CYS A 621 4.28 -0.56 -20.06
N VAL A 622 3.44 -1.03 -19.16
CA VAL A 622 3.20 -0.41 -17.87
C VAL A 622 4.39 -0.64 -16.94
N SER A 623 4.78 0.40 -16.19
CA SER A 623 5.72 0.26 -15.08
C SER A 623 4.94 0.27 -13.77
N VAL A 624 5.07 -0.83 -13.01
CA VAL A 624 4.49 -0.98 -11.67
C VAL A 624 5.58 -0.65 -10.65
N PRO A 625 5.38 0.35 -9.77
CA PRO A 625 6.35 0.67 -8.73
C PRO A 625 6.37 -0.41 -7.64
N ASP A 626 7.52 -0.55 -6.98
CA ASP A 626 7.65 -1.45 -5.84
C ASP A 626 6.68 -1.04 -4.71
N ALA A 627 6.07 -2.03 -4.08
CA ALA A 627 5.24 -1.85 -2.91
C ALA A 627 6.01 -2.27 -1.65
N GLU A 628 5.95 -1.44 -0.61
CA GLU A 628 6.67 -1.64 0.64
C GLU A 628 5.69 -1.62 1.82
N GLY A 629 5.95 -2.51 2.78
CA GLY A 629 5.21 -2.64 4.04
C GLY A 629 6.09 -3.27 5.12
N TYR A 630 5.49 -3.59 6.25
CA TYR A 630 6.15 -4.36 7.30
C TYR A 630 5.17 -5.10 8.18
N VAL A 631 5.65 -6.22 8.72
CA VAL A 631 5.01 -6.96 9.82
C VAL A 631 5.64 -6.51 11.12
N MET A 632 4.83 -6.11 12.10
CA MET A 632 5.25 -5.81 13.46
C MET A 632 4.90 -6.99 14.35
N VAL A 633 5.90 -7.78 14.69
CA VAL A 633 5.78 -8.88 15.66
C VAL A 633 5.70 -8.26 17.04
N LEU A 634 4.57 -8.47 17.72
CA LEU A 634 4.36 -7.96 19.06
C LEU A 634 5.17 -8.77 20.09
N GLN A 635 5.40 -8.17 21.26
CA GLN A 635 6.12 -8.81 22.35
C GLN A 635 5.34 -10.04 22.82
N PRO A 636 5.93 -11.26 22.81
CA PRO A 636 5.29 -12.41 23.43
C PRO A 636 5.29 -12.26 24.95
N GLU A 637 4.28 -12.84 25.59
CA GLU A 637 4.25 -12.99 27.04
C GLU A 637 5.37 -13.95 27.47
N GLU A 638 6.47 -13.39 27.98
CA GLU A 638 7.62 -14.19 28.42
C GLU A 638 7.34 -14.87 29.77
N PRO A 639 7.73 -16.15 29.94
CA PRO A 639 7.58 -16.84 31.21
C PRO A 639 8.57 -16.28 32.22
N LYS A 640 8.08 -15.97 33.42
CA LYS A 640 8.94 -15.57 34.55
C LYS A 640 9.31 -16.80 35.36
N ILE A 641 10.61 -17.05 35.52
CA ILE A 641 11.13 -18.06 36.44
C ILE A 641 11.34 -17.39 37.80
N SER A 642 10.71 -17.94 38.83
CA SER A 642 10.89 -17.52 40.22
C SER A 642 11.48 -18.66 41.04
N LEU A 643 12.51 -18.33 41.81
CA LEU A 643 13.12 -19.22 42.79
C LEU A 643 12.58 -18.82 44.17
N SER A 644 12.02 -19.77 44.90
CA SER A 644 11.58 -19.56 46.29
C SER A 644 12.24 -20.58 47.20
N GLY A 645 12.67 -20.17 48.38
CA GLY A 645 13.41 -21.02 49.31
C GLY A 645 14.22 -20.17 50.28
N ILE A 646 14.99 -20.84 51.13
CA ILE A 646 15.90 -20.19 52.07
C ILE A 646 17.14 -19.72 51.31
N ASP A 647 17.44 -18.42 51.37
CA ASP A 647 18.58 -17.77 50.68
C ASP A 647 19.84 -17.66 51.56
N HIS A 648 19.72 -17.98 52.85
CA HIS A 648 20.84 -18.02 53.79
C HIS A 648 20.64 -19.15 54.79
N PHE A 649 21.67 -19.98 55.00
CA PHE A 649 21.66 -20.94 56.09
C PHE A 649 23.06 -21.02 56.71
N ALA A 650 23.10 -21.30 58.01
CA ALA A 650 24.33 -21.54 58.76
C ALA A 650 24.21 -22.89 59.48
N ARG A 651 25.31 -23.65 59.51
CA ARG A 651 25.43 -24.94 60.20
C ARG A 651 26.74 -25.00 60.97
N SER A 652 26.80 -25.86 61.98
CA SER A 652 28.03 -26.05 62.73
C SER A 652 29.05 -26.85 61.91
N ALA A 653 30.36 -26.61 62.12
CA ALA A 653 31.42 -27.31 61.39
C ALA A 653 31.31 -28.85 61.49
N ALA A 654 30.87 -29.36 62.65
CA ALA A 654 30.68 -30.79 62.89
C ALA A 654 29.60 -31.44 61.99
N GLU A 655 28.65 -30.66 61.45
CA GLU A 655 27.63 -31.16 60.54
C GLU A 655 28.17 -31.34 59.11
N PHE A 656 29.12 -30.50 58.68
CA PHE A 656 29.80 -30.65 57.40
C PHE A 656 30.77 -31.84 57.37
N GLU A 657 31.34 -32.22 58.53
CA GLU A 657 32.22 -33.38 58.68
C GLU A 657 31.45 -34.73 58.74
N SER A 658 30.12 -34.70 58.75
CA SER A 658 29.29 -35.91 58.78
C SER A 658 29.30 -36.62 57.42
N GLN A 659 29.14 -37.95 57.42
CA GLN A 659 29.09 -38.76 56.18
C GLN A 659 27.90 -38.41 55.25
N GLU A 660 26.88 -37.72 55.76
CA GLU A 660 25.70 -37.31 55.00
C GLU A 660 25.82 -35.86 54.46
N GLY A 661 26.83 -35.11 54.89
CA GLY A 661 27.04 -33.72 54.53
C GLY A 661 25.90 -32.79 54.99
N VAL A 662 25.78 -31.63 54.34
CA VAL A 662 24.73 -30.63 54.63
C VAL A 662 23.88 -30.39 53.38
N THR A 663 22.56 -30.51 53.51
CA THR A 663 21.63 -30.15 52.44
C THR A 663 21.55 -28.63 52.28
N LEU A 664 21.99 -28.13 51.11
CA LEU A 664 22.08 -26.69 50.84
C LEU A 664 20.72 -26.07 50.47
N PHE A 665 19.86 -26.81 49.76
CA PHE A 665 18.62 -26.28 49.17
C PHE A 665 17.38 -27.13 49.49
N PRO A 666 17.00 -27.31 50.77
CA PRO A 666 15.93 -28.24 51.16
C PRO A 666 14.53 -27.79 50.69
N GLU A 667 14.32 -26.48 50.54
CA GLU A 667 13.03 -25.86 50.19
C GLU A 667 13.03 -25.13 48.84
N LEU A 668 14.10 -25.28 48.05
CA LEU A 668 14.20 -24.59 46.76
C LEU A 668 13.08 -25.05 45.83
N ARG A 669 12.19 -24.14 45.47
CA ARG A 669 11.08 -24.38 44.56
C ARG A 669 11.21 -23.44 43.37
N ILE A 670 11.27 -24.04 42.19
CA ILE A 670 11.32 -23.31 40.92
C ILE A 670 9.91 -23.27 40.36
N VAL A 671 9.35 -22.07 40.22
CA VAL A 671 8.00 -21.85 39.66
C VAL A 671 8.13 -20.99 38.43
N SER A 672 7.53 -21.45 37.32
CA SER A 672 7.43 -20.68 36.09
C SER A 672 5.99 -20.19 35.91
N THR A 673 5.83 -18.89 35.66
CA THR A 673 4.51 -18.24 35.52
C THR A 673 4.45 -17.42 34.24
N ILE A 674 3.33 -17.44 33.52
CA ILE A 674 2.98 -16.44 32.50
C ILE A 674 1.90 -15.53 33.08
N THR A 675 2.06 -14.23 32.87
CA THR A 675 1.03 -13.24 33.18
C THR A 675 0.20 -12.99 31.94
N ARG A 676 -1.10 -13.27 32.02
CA ARG A 676 -2.08 -12.96 30.98
C ARG A 676 -2.93 -11.77 31.38
N GLU A 677 -3.09 -10.84 30.45
CA GLU A 677 -4.13 -9.84 30.52
C GLU A 677 -5.43 -10.48 30.05
N VAL A 678 -6.41 -10.60 30.94
CA VAL A 678 -7.74 -11.10 30.57
C VAL A 678 -8.62 -9.90 30.28
N GLU A 679 -9.09 -9.77 29.04
CA GLU A 679 -10.17 -8.83 28.72
C GLU A 679 -11.40 -9.22 29.53
N ALA A 680 -11.97 -8.28 30.29
CA ALA A 680 -13.13 -8.55 31.10
C ALA A 680 -14.34 -8.85 30.20
N ASP A 681 -14.79 -10.11 30.18
CA ASP A 681 -16.04 -10.52 29.54
C ASP A 681 -17.21 -9.68 30.07
N THR A 682 -17.66 -8.69 29.30
CA THR A 682 -18.88 -7.94 29.58
C THR A 682 -20.10 -8.76 29.17
N GLU A 683 -20.41 -9.82 29.92
CA GLU A 683 -21.68 -10.54 29.82
C GLU A 683 -22.24 -10.90 31.21
N TYR A 684 -22.57 -9.91 32.04
CA TYR A 684 -23.55 -10.12 33.12
C TYR A 684 -24.46 -8.90 33.33
N GLU A 685 -25.76 -9.20 33.22
CA GLU A 685 -27.00 -8.46 33.39
C GLU A 685 -26.96 -7.09 34.11
N ALA A 686 -27.55 -6.10 33.41
CA ALA A 686 -27.90 -4.79 33.94
C ALA A 686 -28.82 -4.91 35.17
N THR A 687 -28.34 -4.42 36.32
CA THR A 687 -29.20 -3.91 37.39
C THR A 687 -28.84 -2.46 37.65
N GLU A 688 -29.85 -1.59 37.58
CA GLU A 688 -29.74 -0.15 37.74
C GLU A 688 -29.35 0.26 39.17
N GLY A 689 -28.34 1.11 39.28
CA GLY A 689 -28.24 2.13 40.32
C GLY A 689 -27.08 2.03 41.30
N ALA A 690 -25.97 2.71 41.00
CA ALA A 690 -25.14 3.47 41.95
C ALA A 690 -24.01 4.23 41.22
N ASP A 691 -23.74 5.45 41.69
CA ASP A 691 -22.78 6.45 41.18
C ASP A 691 -21.30 6.00 41.14
N ASP A 692 -20.63 6.42 40.06
CA ASP A 692 -19.29 7.04 39.95
C ASP A 692 -18.06 6.38 40.65
N ASP A 693 -17.25 5.61 39.88
CA ASP A 693 -15.77 5.57 39.94
C ASP A 693 -15.18 4.86 38.70
N PRO A 694 -14.33 5.48 37.85
CA PRO A 694 -13.67 4.80 36.74
C PRO A 694 -12.26 4.38 37.14
N THR A 695 -12.14 3.27 37.86
CA THR A 695 -10.90 2.47 37.84
C THR A 695 -11.24 1.10 37.27
N VAL A 696 -11.10 0.96 35.96
CA VAL A 696 -10.97 -0.36 35.33
C VAL A 696 -9.65 -0.92 35.83
N GLN A 697 -9.69 -1.71 36.91
CA GLN A 697 -8.56 -2.53 37.28
C GLN A 697 -8.48 -3.66 36.25
N GLU A 698 -7.51 -3.55 35.33
CA GLU A 698 -7.05 -4.65 34.51
C GLU A 698 -6.72 -5.83 35.44
N THR A 699 -7.52 -6.90 35.35
CA THR A 699 -7.28 -8.12 36.12
C THR A 699 -6.20 -8.93 35.42
N VAL A 700 -4.94 -8.65 35.77
CA VAL A 700 -3.80 -9.48 35.35
C VAL A 700 -3.86 -10.80 36.11
N VAL A 701 -4.03 -11.91 35.39
CA VAL A 701 -4.05 -13.26 35.97
C VAL A 701 -2.69 -13.91 35.70
N SER A 702 -1.98 -14.28 36.76
CA SER A 702 -0.74 -15.06 36.66
C SER A 702 -1.06 -16.56 36.76
N GLU A 703 -0.79 -17.31 35.70
CA GLU A 703 -0.97 -18.77 35.68
C GLU A 703 0.39 -19.47 35.87
N GLU A 704 0.45 -20.45 36.78
CA GLU A 704 1.59 -21.37 36.87
C GLU A 704 1.57 -22.32 35.67
N ILE A 705 2.70 -22.46 34.99
CA ILE A 705 2.85 -23.26 33.78
C ILE A 705 4.04 -24.20 33.92
N MET A 706 3.89 -25.42 33.42
CA MET A 706 4.99 -26.37 33.36
C MET A 706 5.89 -26.04 32.17
N HIS A 707 7.06 -25.45 32.45
CA HIS A 707 8.14 -25.33 31.50
C HIS A 707 9.27 -26.33 31.79
N ASN A 708 9.93 -26.77 30.73
CA ASN A 708 11.11 -27.63 30.84
C ASN A 708 12.33 -26.72 30.97
N LEU A 709 13.11 -26.90 32.03
CA LEU A 709 14.35 -26.16 32.25
C LEU A 709 15.49 -26.96 31.64
N ASP A 710 16.33 -26.31 30.85
CA ASP A 710 17.40 -26.97 30.11
C ASP A 710 18.61 -27.27 31.00
N THR A 711 19.00 -26.30 31.83
CA THR A 711 20.18 -26.35 32.70
C THR A 711 19.91 -25.69 34.06
N CYS A 712 20.62 -26.15 35.09
CA CYS A 712 20.71 -25.50 36.39
C CYS A 712 22.17 -25.56 36.84
N GLU A 713 22.81 -24.40 37.02
CA GLU A 713 24.18 -24.30 37.50
C GLU A 713 24.19 -23.79 38.95
N VAL A 714 24.98 -24.46 39.77
CA VAL A 714 25.33 -24.06 41.13
C VAL A 714 26.81 -23.76 41.13
N SER A 715 27.17 -22.48 41.17
CA SER A 715 28.57 -22.03 41.20
C SER A 715 28.99 -21.65 42.62
N VAL A 716 30.25 -21.92 42.94
CA VAL A 716 30.86 -21.51 44.21
C VAL A 716 31.39 -20.09 44.03
N VAL A 717 30.97 -19.18 44.91
CA VAL A 717 31.39 -17.78 44.87
C VAL A 717 32.50 -17.56 45.90
N GLY A 718 33.72 -17.26 45.43
CA GLY A 718 34.88 -17.04 46.29
C GLY A 718 36.04 -17.96 45.91
N ASP A 719 36.69 -18.53 46.92
CA ASP A 719 37.75 -19.52 46.72
C ASP A 719 37.16 -20.86 46.23
N GLU A 720 37.92 -21.59 45.41
CA GLU A 720 37.51 -22.91 44.89
C GLU A 720 37.40 -23.93 46.03
N LEU A 721 36.53 -24.92 45.87
CA LEU A 721 36.42 -26.03 46.82
C LEU A 721 37.73 -26.83 46.85
N ASP A 722 38.19 -27.19 48.04
CA ASP A 722 39.29 -28.12 48.19
C ASP A 722 38.81 -29.53 47.80
N GLY A 723 39.12 -29.98 46.59
CA GLY A 723 38.66 -31.27 46.07
C GLY A 723 39.10 -32.51 46.86
N GLU A 724 39.98 -32.38 47.87
CA GLU A 724 40.27 -33.47 48.82
C GLU A 724 39.32 -33.52 50.02
N HIS A 725 38.70 -32.39 50.40
CA HIS A 725 37.93 -32.24 51.65
C HIS A 725 36.50 -31.72 51.45
N GLU A 726 36.22 -31.05 50.35
CA GLU A 726 34.97 -30.36 50.06
C GLU A 726 34.46 -30.74 48.67
N GLY A 727 33.14 -30.87 48.54
CA GLY A 727 32.50 -31.24 47.28
C GLY A 727 31.00 -30.98 47.30
N LEU A 728 30.42 -30.85 46.11
CA LEU A 728 28.98 -30.77 45.91
C LEU A 728 28.49 -32.11 45.35
N GLU A 729 27.52 -32.71 46.02
CA GLU A 729 26.93 -33.98 45.62
C GLU A 729 25.41 -33.85 45.36
N VAL A 730 24.91 -34.63 44.40
CA VAL A 730 23.47 -34.79 44.14
C VAL A 730 23.17 -36.27 43.98
N ASP A 731 22.01 -36.71 44.47
CA ASP A 731 21.57 -38.10 44.37
C ASP A 731 21.38 -38.52 42.89
N MET A 732 22.37 -39.23 42.36
CA MET A 732 22.41 -39.70 40.97
C MET A 732 21.25 -40.66 40.64
N SER A 733 20.70 -41.37 41.62
CA SER A 733 19.60 -42.31 41.40
C SER A 733 18.30 -41.57 41.07
N GLN A 734 18.07 -40.41 41.69
CA GLN A 734 16.92 -39.54 41.41
C GLN A 734 17.10 -38.80 40.08
N LEU A 735 18.30 -38.30 39.80
CA LEU A 735 18.60 -37.63 38.53
C LEU A 735 18.35 -38.55 37.33
N GLN A 736 18.84 -39.79 37.38
CA GLN A 736 18.66 -40.76 36.28
C GLN A 736 17.19 -41.16 36.06
N GLN A 737 16.39 -41.27 37.14
CA GLN A 737 14.95 -41.55 37.04
C GLN A 737 14.19 -40.45 36.28
N HIS A 738 14.65 -39.21 36.40
CA HIS A 738 14.10 -38.05 35.71
C HIS A 738 14.81 -37.71 34.39
N GLY A 739 15.78 -38.53 33.96
CA GLY A 739 16.54 -38.30 32.74
C GLY A 739 17.37 -37.02 32.79
N LEU A 740 17.96 -36.71 33.95
CA LEU A 740 18.88 -35.61 34.14
C LEU A 740 20.33 -36.13 34.18
N GLU A 741 21.24 -35.36 33.59
CA GLU A 741 22.70 -35.54 33.63
C GLU A 741 23.33 -34.48 34.53
N MET A 742 24.43 -34.83 35.21
CA MET A 742 25.13 -33.91 36.10
C MET A 742 26.64 -33.99 35.86
N SER A 743 27.29 -32.84 35.90
CA SER A 743 28.75 -32.67 35.88
C SER A 743 29.17 -31.80 37.07
N SER A 744 30.24 -32.18 37.76
CA SER A 744 30.77 -31.44 38.91
C SER A 744 32.24 -31.04 38.70
N SER A 745 32.63 -29.93 39.32
CA SER A 745 34.01 -29.45 39.40
C SER A 745 34.24 -28.77 40.75
N ASN A 746 35.48 -28.40 41.06
CA ASN A 746 35.81 -27.65 42.28
C ASN A 746 35.20 -26.22 42.29
N LEU A 747 34.66 -25.77 41.14
CA LEU A 747 34.04 -24.47 40.95
C LEU A 747 32.51 -24.52 41.05
N GLY A 748 31.92 -25.71 41.07
CA GLY A 748 30.47 -25.85 41.07
C GLY A 748 29.93 -27.15 40.51
N LEU A 749 28.63 -27.15 40.25
CA LEU A 749 27.89 -28.30 39.74
C LEU A 749 26.86 -27.83 38.71
N VAL A 750 26.77 -28.56 37.60
CA VAL A 750 25.81 -28.28 36.51
C VAL A 750 24.91 -29.51 36.35
N VAL A 751 23.60 -29.28 36.43
CA VAL A 751 22.55 -30.26 36.11
C VAL A 751 21.92 -29.90 34.77
N THR A 752 21.72 -30.90 33.92
CA THR A 752 21.22 -30.78 32.55
C THR A 752 20.11 -31.78 32.30
N ALA A 753 19.04 -31.40 31.60
CA ALA A 753 17.97 -32.33 31.26
C ALA A 753 18.19 -33.04 29.91
N ASN A 754 18.04 -34.37 29.85
CA ASN A 754 18.23 -35.17 28.60
C ASN A 754 17.00 -35.19 27.70
N LYS A 755 15.84 -34.83 28.23
CA LYS A 755 14.59 -34.61 27.51
C LYS A 755 13.98 -33.33 28.06
N ALA A 756 13.09 -32.71 27.30
CA ALA A 756 12.26 -31.64 27.79
C ALA A 756 11.42 -32.20 28.96
N ALA A 757 11.97 -32.09 30.18
CA ALA A 757 11.43 -32.66 31.39
C ALA A 757 11.46 -31.57 32.47
N PRO A 758 10.40 -31.44 33.28
CA PRO A 758 10.37 -30.48 34.37
C PRO A 758 11.44 -30.86 35.40
N ILE A 759 12.37 -29.94 35.69
CA ILE A 759 13.33 -30.10 36.78
C ILE A 759 12.57 -29.86 38.08
N PHE A 760 12.13 -30.93 38.72
CA PHE A 760 11.56 -30.88 40.06
C PHE A 760 12.66 -31.09 41.09
N LEU A 761 13.26 -30.01 41.58
CA LEU A 761 14.01 -30.02 42.85
C LEU A 761 13.00 -29.90 43.99
N SER A 762 12.16 -30.90 44.20
CA SER A 762 11.21 -30.91 45.33
C SER A 762 11.42 -32.17 46.13
N SER A 763 11.97 -32.04 47.35
CA SER A 763 11.93 -33.10 48.35
C SER A 763 10.48 -33.33 48.79
N LYS A 764 9.77 -34.28 48.15
CA LYS A 764 8.57 -34.84 48.77
C LYS A 764 9.01 -35.87 49.79
N SER A 765 8.97 -35.50 51.07
CA SER A 765 9.03 -36.50 52.15
C SER A 765 7.92 -37.53 51.95
N PRO A 766 8.20 -38.84 51.95
CA PRO A 766 7.14 -39.83 52.03
C PRO A 766 6.46 -39.71 53.41
N LYS A 767 5.11 -39.80 53.41
CA LYS A 767 4.34 -39.95 54.64
C LYS A 767 4.62 -41.27 55.33
#